data_AF-W4GMU5-F1
#
_entry.id   AF-W4GMU5-F1
#
_cell.length_a   1.000
_cell.length_b   1.000
_cell.length_c   1.000
_cell.angle_alpha   90.00
_cell.angle_beta   90.00
_cell.angle_gamma   90.00
#
_symmetry.space_group_name_H-M   'P 1'
#
loop_
_entity.id
_entity.type
_entity.pdbx_description
1 polymer ?
#
loop_
_entity_poly.entity_id
_entity_poly.type
_entity_poly.pdbx_seq_one_letter_code
_entity_poly.pdbx_strand_id
1 'polypeptide(L)'
;MQATLSWSSKNSMVLDPFASRLAIGDEEWREKIRVLDELQSFVGIHASSLTSEHLNALVVPFRTMFCELRSSVVKKACDVFSELAQLLRQKVKPLVDKVFQAMMEARGGSNKVNTQAIHACIESVIHVVVSKSALTSMFYSFKHTKNGQIRDSCLQYLWIVLTNWNPTVLEAVKPRIQECILSSLSDASPLCREVGRQCYGQFIALWPAKKLELQAKLSPTAMKYLAALNFADKVVPECESHLPRRKALHDISNTADLPVVKKRKDYMGRAIEHPAHEDNDDTKHLPSQIATLEAALQLSKQVVAQLKAENESLRIEHRQSHVRMRSLQTQTTMLETLVKDADLDQQRQQVDATAAIQSKNDENRRLQGLLTSALNQVDRLSSSQWKPSAGPCRRHRSLRTRAYSLDAAVGETCEEAKSKQSTDTTRLFCQVKSQPSNPDDQTERLQNDLANMTATLESVQVEKAQLNDQVDSLGKQLEHLQKTLHDVQVDGAFEQTKHLNMEAEFVDKIHDLEQQLQAATAENEVMTEQLATSASTCAALKAEMDVVKSQLSKVTADCTELETDRQAVLVEIDRVRTELTSKLARKEVTLDRLKTENTMVQMKVEALMKTNEELHSIVKITEDAYYQIREDVSSQSLEEVECMAGVKAENDSLQARVQGLLKQLDAAESTNGQLRDLVTEAETDKEELKDNLQATVSQLEACQYRADMADDAIGKVRRELSAQLQAKDEELMNLTFDNQALRSQVESLGQRVDELQSCIKFTEDAYYQMREDVSSQALDDVASVAPVKAENESLQTRVHDLLEQRDELDHVNQQLRHDVESLKSTLNQLHERETGMSQHLRDVEAQLQTTTEENCQLRSDLCSQSLLDAEAAEKSQHETQVLQIQVQSLHKQLVGLEAVLAVGREAYRKLQSDLDVQSHVKTDNDRLRVEIAALTDQLDALQAAEQAASSSKEELMVLSAKAAEAHAELKRVQSQASTYQHSIRDLEARLQSLQQDNAQLHAALATQSTKQVDARAKLKFENQCLQARVDSLQRQLLDTSRGICDMDISMQDEVCIELTQRELESPSNPSKPTTTISPEEHKASNKQPAPLGAASRWNQQVFAYRERGNLMAQRQLNDSNILKRWKPTP
;
A
#
# COMPACT_ATOMS: atom_id res chain seq x y z
N MET A 1 37.26 1.52 22.03
CA MET A 1 37.61 0.77 23.27
C MET A 1 38.02 1.77 24.35
N GLN A 2 37.95 1.37 25.62
CA GLN A 2 38.09 2.21 26.84
C GLN A 2 36.94 3.24 27.04
N ALA A 3 36.38 3.43 28.24
CA ALA A 3 36.40 2.54 29.42
C ALA A 3 35.18 2.75 30.35
N THR A 4 34.56 1.63 30.73
CA THR A 4 33.90 1.33 32.03
C THR A 4 33.13 2.41 32.80
N LEU A 5 31.80 2.25 32.77
CA LEU A 5 30.88 2.22 33.92
C LEU A 5 31.52 2.28 35.33
N SER A 6 31.09 3.23 36.16
CA SER A 6 31.25 3.18 37.62
C SER A 6 30.04 3.78 38.37
N TRP A 7 28.87 3.16 38.25
CA TRP A 7 27.67 3.55 39.00
C TRP A 7 27.41 2.59 40.16
N SER A 8 27.92 2.93 41.35
CA SER A 8 27.67 2.18 42.58
C SER A 8 27.60 3.11 43.81
N SER A 9 26.39 3.56 44.13
CA SER A 9 26.02 3.92 45.50
C SER A 9 24.50 3.90 45.70
N LYS A 10 23.97 2.73 46.07
CA LYS A 10 22.75 2.52 46.88
C LYS A 10 21.48 3.32 46.49
N ASN A 11 20.61 2.67 45.72
CA ASN A 11 19.16 2.89 45.67
C ASN A 11 18.63 4.31 45.33
N SER A 12 19.36 5.13 44.56
CA SER A 12 18.68 6.10 43.67
C SER A 12 18.07 5.34 42.49
N MET A 13 16.88 5.70 42.04
CA MET A 13 16.07 4.80 41.22
C MET A 13 16.48 4.91 39.74
N VAL A 14 16.61 3.76 39.08
CA VAL A 14 17.07 3.66 37.67
C VAL A 14 16.20 4.49 36.69
N LEU A 15 14.97 4.81 37.08
CA LEU A 15 14.01 5.57 36.28
C LEU A 15 13.86 7.05 36.69
N ASP A 16 14.55 7.51 37.74
CA ASP A 16 14.54 8.92 38.17
C ASP A 16 15.03 9.89 37.08
N PRO A 17 16.08 9.60 36.29
CA PRO A 17 16.53 10.51 35.23
C PRO A 17 15.45 10.73 34.16
N PHE A 18 14.76 9.66 33.74
CA PHE A 18 13.62 9.75 32.82
C PHE A 18 12.47 10.54 33.45
N ALA A 19 12.10 10.24 34.69
CA ALA A 19 11.02 10.94 35.38
C ALA A 19 11.28 12.45 35.51
N SER A 20 12.52 12.86 35.79
CA SER A 20 12.92 14.27 35.83
C SER A 20 12.83 14.97 34.47
N ARG A 21 13.24 14.31 33.39
CA ARG A 21 13.15 14.86 32.02
C ARG A 21 11.72 14.87 31.46
N LEU A 22 10.82 13.99 31.94
CA LEU A 22 9.39 14.07 31.61
C LEU A 22 8.66 15.19 32.38
N ALA A 23 9.22 15.65 33.51
CA ALA A 23 8.66 16.70 34.36
C ALA A 23 8.99 18.14 33.92
N ILE A 24 9.62 18.33 32.76
CA ILE A 24 9.90 19.64 32.15
C ILE A 24 8.61 20.40 31.78
N GLY A 25 8.74 21.70 31.47
CA GLY A 25 7.62 22.55 31.06
C GLY A 25 6.95 22.10 29.76
N ASP A 26 5.68 22.47 29.57
CA ASP A 26 4.88 21.95 28.45
C ASP A 26 5.27 22.51 27.06
N GLU A 27 6.05 23.58 27.00
CA GLU A 27 6.63 24.06 25.75
C GLU A 27 7.68 23.10 25.17
N GLU A 28 8.36 22.32 26.02
CA GLU A 28 9.37 21.34 25.61
C GLU A 28 8.76 19.97 25.25
N TRP A 29 7.53 19.95 24.75
CA TRP A 29 6.77 18.74 24.39
C TRP A 29 7.51 17.76 23.46
N ARG A 30 8.43 18.26 22.61
CA ARG A 30 9.29 17.43 21.75
C ARG A 30 10.34 16.64 22.53
N GLU A 31 10.88 17.21 23.61
CA GLU A 31 11.76 16.48 24.53
C GLU A 31 10.97 15.46 25.33
N LYS A 32 9.74 15.77 25.77
CA LYS A 32 8.85 14.77 26.43
C LYS A 32 8.64 13.53 25.55
N ILE A 33 8.45 13.70 24.24
CA ILE A 33 8.34 12.59 23.28
C ILE A 33 9.68 11.83 23.15
N ARG A 34 10.81 12.52 22.96
CA ARG A 34 12.14 11.89 22.90
C ARG A 34 12.44 11.05 24.14
N VAL A 35 12.13 11.56 25.33
CA VAL A 35 12.33 10.86 26.61
C VAL A 35 11.41 9.64 26.72
N LEU A 36 10.22 9.67 26.11
CA LEU A 36 9.34 8.50 25.98
C LEU A 36 9.92 7.44 25.01
N ASP A 37 10.51 7.84 23.89
CA ASP A 37 11.22 6.93 22.97
C ASP A 37 12.43 6.26 23.66
N GLU A 38 13.22 7.05 24.39
CA GLU A 38 14.35 6.54 25.18
C GLU A 38 13.89 5.60 26.31
N LEU A 39 12.80 5.95 27.01
CA LEU A 39 12.22 5.13 28.09
C LEU A 39 11.68 3.79 27.56
N GLN A 40 10.99 3.81 26.41
CA GLN A 40 10.50 2.61 25.72
C GLN A 40 11.67 1.67 25.39
N SER A 41 12.68 2.21 24.70
CA SER A 41 13.91 1.49 24.35
C SER A 41 14.63 0.93 25.58
N PHE A 42 14.70 1.71 26.66
CA PHE A 42 15.32 1.29 27.91
C PHE A 42 14.55 0.14 28.57
N VAL A 43 13.22 0.23 28.66
CA VAL A 43 12.38 -0.83 29.27
C VAL A 43 12.41 -2.10 28.43
N GLY A 44 12.40 -2.02 27.10
CA GLY A 44 12.52 -3.16 26.19
C GLY A 44 13.76 -4.02 26.48
N ILE A 45 14.90 -3.38 26.73
CA ILE A 45 16.17 -4.06 27.05
C ILE A 45 16.21 -4.53 28.53
N HIS A 46 15.67 -3.74 29.47
CA HIS A 46 15.90 -3.92 30.91
C HIS A 46 14.72 -4.52 31.70
N ALA A 47 13.64 -4.96 31.04
CA ALA A 47 12.39 -5.44 31.63
C ALA A 47 12.55 -6.49 32.74
N SER A 48 13.55 -7.37 32.64
CA SER A 48 13.89 -8.38 33.66
C SER A 48 14.37 -7.73 34.97
N SER A 49 15.25 -6.74 34.88
CA SER A 49 15.88 -6.04 36.01
C SER A 49 14.98 -5.03 36.71
N LEU A 50 13.94 -4.52 36.03
CA LEU A 50 13.05 -3.51 36.59
C LEU A 50 12.16 -4.08 37.71
N THR A 51 12.13 -3.38 38.84
CA THR A 51 11.29 -3.67 40.00
C THR A 51 10.02 -2.80 40.00
N SER A 52 9.00 -3.22 40.74
CA SER A 52 7.81 -2.40 41.01
C SER A 52 8.15 -1.10 41.77
N GLU A 53 9.25 -1.08 42.50
CA GLU A 53 9.73 0.12 43.22
C GLU A 53 10.22 1.18 42.24
N HIS A 54 11.08 0.83 41.27
CA HIS A 54 11.60 1.76 40.26
C HIS A 54 10.48 2.47 39.48
N LEU A 55 9.38 1.78 39.21
CA LEU A 55 8.24 2.33 38.46
C LEU A 55 7.50 3.46 39.20
N ASN A 56 7.71 3.65 40.51
CA ASN A 56 7.06 4.74 41.25
C ASN A 56 7.48 6.13 40.75
N ALA A 57 8.71 6.28 40.23
CA ALA A 57 9.19 7.55 39.66
C ALA A 57 8.31 8.02 38.49
N LEU A 58 7.74 7.09 37.72
CA LEU A 58 6.93 7.37 36.54
C LEU A 58 5.46 7.73 36.85
N VAL A 59 5.01 7.62 38.11
CA VAL A 59 3.61 7.87 38.51
C VAL A 59 3.18 9.31 38.25
N VAL A 60 4.02 10.29 38.59
CA VAL A 60 3.70 11.71 38.37
C VAL A 60 3.80 12.08 36.87
N PRO A 61 4.90 11.74 36.15
CA PRO A 61 4.98 11.90 34.70
C PRO A 61 3.75 11.40 33.93
N PHE A 62 3.33 10.14 34.10
CA PHE A 62 2.21 9.60 33.31
C PHE A 62 0.87 10.26 33.66
N ARG A 63 0.62 10.62 34.93
CA ARG A 63 -0.57 11.39 35.31
C ARG A 63 -0.64 12.73 34.56
N THR A 64 0.47 13.45 34.47
CA THR A 64 0.52 14.73 33.73
C THR A 64 0.40 14.51 32.22
N MET A 65 1.14 13.56 31.64
CA MET A 65 1.16 13.32 30.19
C MET A 65 -0.17 12.82 29.64
N PHE A 66 -0.97 12.06 30.40
CA PHE A 66 -2.31 11.68 29.98
C PHE A 66 -3.31 12.85 29.93
N CYS A 67 -3.00 13.96 30.61
CA CYS A 67 -3.81 15.17 30.63
C CYS A 67 -3.25 16.30 29.73
N GLU A 68 -2.21 16.05 28.92
CA GLU A 68 -1.66 17.07 28.02
C GLU A 68 -2.68 17.47 26.92
N LEU A 69 -2.63 18.74 26.53
CA LEU A 69 -3.40 19.32 25.43
C LEU A 69 -2.92 18.78 24.07
N ARG A 70 -1.61 18.62 23.87
CA ARG A 70 -1.02 18.20 22.59
C ARG A 70 -1.18 16.69 22.38
N SER A 71 -2.03 16.32 21.41
CA SER A 71 -2.35 14.92 21.07
C SER A 71 -1.13 14.04 20.71
N SER A 72 -0.02 14.64 20.28
CA SER A 72 1.25 13.93 20.02
C SER A 72 1.85 13.35 21.30
N VAL A 73 1.87 14.13 22.39
CA VAL A 73 2.40 13.70 23.70
C VAL A 73 1.49 12.65 24.31
N VAL A 74 0.17 12.87 24.29
CA VAL A 74 -0.81 11.91 24.86
C VAL A 74 -0.74 10.56 24.14
N LYS A 75 -0.68 10.55 22.80
CA LYS A 75 -0.50 9.31 22.03
C LYS A 75 0.78 8.59 22.43
N LYS A 76 1.94 9.24 22.34
CA LYS A 76 3.22 8.60 22.69
C LYS A 76 3.23 8.07 24.13
N ALA A 77 2.64 8.81 25.08
CA ALA A 77 2.51 8.35 26.46
C ALA A 77 1.60 7.12 26.58
N CYS A 78 0.48 7.06 25.86
CA CYS A 78 -0.39 5.88 25.77
C CYS A 78 0.31 4.67 25.17
N ASP A 79 1.04 4.86 24.06
CA ASP A 79 1.75 3.78 23.36
C ASP A 79 2.80 3.16 24.28
N VAL A 80 3.65 3.99 24.89
CA VAL A 80 4.72 3.55 25.81
C VAL A 80 4.14 2.95 27.09
N PHE A 81 3.08 3.51 27.68
CA PHE A 81 2.46 2.92 28.88
C PHE A 81 1.83 1.55 28.60
N SER A 82 1.28 1.35 27.40
CA SER A 82 0.75 0.06 26.95
C SER A 82 1.87 -0.97 26.76
N GLU A 83 2.97 -0.58 26.13
CA GLU A 83 4.14 -1.46 25.98
C GLU A 83 4.77 -1.82 27.33
N LEU A 84 4.94 -0.85 28.24
CA LEU A 84 5.39 -1.08 29.62
C LEU A 84 4.49 -2.11 30.32
N ALA A 85 3.17 -2.08 30.10
CA ALA A 85 2.26 -3.08 30.64
C ALA A 85 2.41 -4.46 29.99
N GLN A 86 2.59 -4.53 28.67
CA GLN A 86 2.82 -5.78 27.93
C GLN A 86 4.17 -6.44 28.25
N LEU A 87 5.23 -5.67 28.45
CA LEU A 87 6.56 -6.17 28.80
C LEU A 87 6.66 -6.58 30.27
N LEU A 88 6.21 -5.70 31.19
CA LEU A 88 6.41 -5.89 32.62
C LEU A 88 5.30 -6.73 33.29
N ARG A 89 4.18 -6.95 32.60
CA ARG A 89 3.01 -7.73 33.08
C ARG A 89 2.62 -7.29 34.49
N GLN A 90 2.45 -8.20 35.45
CA GLN A 90 2.01 -7.83 36.80
C GLN A 90 3.02 -6.97 37.60
N LYS A 91 4.29 -6.84 37.19
CA LYS A 91 5.23 -5.90 37.84
C LYS A 91 4.77 -4.44 37.75
N VAL A 92 4.06 -4.08 36.67
CA VAL A 92 3.55 -2.70 36.44
C VAL A 92 2.35 -2.35 37.32
N LYS A 93 1.73 -3.34 37.98
CA LYS A 93 0.47 -3.17 38.71
C LYS A 93 0.49 -1.99 39.70
N PRO A 94 1.55 -1.74 40.51
CA PRO A 94 1.56 -0.60 41.43
C PRO A 94 1.65 0.79 40.76
N LEU A 95 2.14 0.86 39.51
CA LEU A 95 2.07 2.06 38.68
C LEU A 95 0.65 2.25 38.14
N VAL A 96 0.04 1.20 37.58
CA VAL A 96 -1.36 1.21 37.11
C VAL A 96 -2.32 1.56 38.26
N ASP A 97 -2.18 0.94 39.43
CA ASP A 97 -2.99 1.20 40.63
C ASP A 97 -3.04 2.70 41.01
N LYS A 98 -1.99 3.46 40.69
CA LYS A 98 -1.83 4.89 41.01
C LYS A 98 -2.18 5.82 39.86
N VAL A 99 -2.07 5.38 38.60
CA VAL A 99 -2.26 6.22 37.41
C VAL A 99 -3.64 6.05 36.77
N PHE A 100 -4.30 4.89 36.94
CA PHE A 100 -5.56 4.55 36.28
C PHE A 100 -6.69 5.58 36.48
N GLN A 101 -6.75 6.24 37.64
CA GLN A 101 -7.72 7.31 37.89
C GLN A 101 -7.56 8.49 36.93
N ALA A 102 -6.32 8.92 36.66
CA ALA A 102 -6.03 9.99 35.70
C ALA A 102 -6.32 9.53 34.25
N MET A 103 -6.16 8.24 33.94
CA MET A 103 -6.57 7.68 32.64
C MET A 103 -8.10 7.74 32.48
N MET A 104 -8.87 7.44 33.53
CA MET A 104 -10.34 7.57 33.51
C MET A 104 -10.81 9.02 33.38
N GLU A 105 -10.10 9.97 34.00
CA GLU A 105 -10.36 11.41 33.87
C GLU A 105 -10.02 11.91 32.45
N ALA A 106 -8.84 11.55 31.93
CA ALA A 106 -8.42 11.86 30.56
C ALA A 106 -9.37 11.26 29.51
N ARG A 107 -9.89 10.04 29.73
CA ARG A 107 -10.93 9.41 28.88
C ARG A 107 -12.21 10.25 28.81
N GLY A 108 -12.48 11.08 29.81
CA GLY A 108 -13.64 11.97 29.87
C GLY A 108 -13.46 13.33 29.18
N GLY A 109 -12.27 13.64 28.64
CA GLY A 109 -11.98 14.92 28.00
C GLY A 109 -12.74 15.18 26.68
N SER A 110 -12.69 16.43 26.21
CA SER A 110 -13.35 16.86 24.97
C SER A 110 -12.55 16.56 23.69
N ASN A 111 -11.22 16.43 23.78
CA ASN A 111 -10.39 16.11 22.62
C ASN A 111 -10.53 14.61 22.26
N LYS A 112 -11.39 14.32 21.27
CA LYS A 112 -11.67 12.96 20.76
C LYS A 112 -10.41 12.16 20.41
N VAL A 113 -9.35 12.80 19.90
CA VAL A 113 -8.10 12.12 19.54
C VAL A 113 -7.37 11.64 20.79
N ASN A 114 -7.30 12.48 21.83
CA ASN A 114 -6.71 12.11 23.12
C ASN A 114 -7.54 11.02 23.80
N THR A 115 -8.87 11.18 23.86
CA THR A 115 -9.72 10.22 24.56
C THR A 115 -9.80 8.87 23.86
N GLN A 116 -9.61 8.79 22.54
CA GLN A 116 -9.47 7.52 21.81
C GLN A 116 -8.11 6.83 22.07
N ALA A 117 -7.00 7.58 22.13
CA ALA A 117 -5.70 7.01 22.48
C ALA A 117 -5.69 6.47 23.93
N ILE A 118 -6.25 7.23 24.87
CA ILE A 118 -6.42 6.82 26.27
C ILE A 118 -7.32 5.56 26.37
N HIS A 119 -8.36 5.46 25.55
CA HIS A 119 -9.26 4.30 25.54
C HIS A 119 -8.53 3.01 25.18
N ALA A 120 -7.84 2.98 24.03
CA ALA A 120 -7.08 1.81 23.60
C ALA A 120 -5.95 1.45 24.57
N CYS A 121 -5.31 2.47 25.19
CA CYS A 121 -4.32 2.26 26.24
C CYS A 121 -4.92 1.57 27.47
N ILE A 122 -6.10 2.01 27.94
CA ILE A 122 -6.79 1.35 29.06
C ILE A 122 -7.12 -0.11 28.70
N GLU A 123 -7.65 -0.38 27.51
CA GLU A 123 -7.97 -1.76 27.06
C GLU A 123 -6.72 -2.65 27.04
N SER A 124 -5.62 -2.18 26.46
CA SER A 124 -4.34 -2.92 26.43
C SER A 124 -3.81 -3.22 27.84
N VAL A 125 -3.89 -2.24 28.75
CA VAL A 125 -3.45 -2.38 30.14
C VAL A 125 -4.31 -3.37 30.91
N ILE A 126 -5.64 -3.26 30.87
CA ILE A 126 -6.52 -4.15 31.66
C ILE A 126 -6.59 -5.58 31.10
N HIS A 127 -6.31 -5.79 29.81
CA HIS A 127 -6.17 -7.13 29.23
C HIS A 127 -4.96 -7.89 29.82
N VAL A 128 -3.98 -7.16 30.38
CA VAL A 128 -2.69 -7.71 30.82
C VAL A 128 -2.46 -7.60 32.33
N VAL A 129 -2.98 -6.55 32.98
CA VAL A 129 -2.63 -6.16 34.36
C VAL A 129 -3.85 -6.29 35.28
N VAL A 130 -3.74 -7.13 36.30
CA VAL A 130 -4.87 -7.50 37.17
C VAL A 130 -4.92 -6.57 38.38
N SER A 131 -5.69 -5.48 38.28
CA SER A 131 -5.83 -4.45 39.33
C SER A 131 -7.25 -4.29 39.88
N LYS A 132 -7.45 -4.71 41.15
CA LYS A 132 -8.66 -4.38 41.93
C LYS A 132 -8.81 -2.87 42.23
N SER A 133 -7.72 -2.09 42.13
CA SER A 133 -7.74 -0.63 42.27
C SER A 133 -8.36 0.02 41.03
N ALA A 134 -7.88 -0.36 39.85
CA ALA A 134 -8.41 0.09 38.56
C ALA A 134 -9.92 -0.19 38.42
N LEU A 135 -10.37 -1.40 38.79
CA LEU A 135 -11.81 -1.71 38.82
C LEU A 135 -12.60 -0.81 39.77
N THR A 136 -12.03 -0.40 40.91
CA THR A 136 -12.71 0.50 41.86
C THR A 136 -12.85 1.90 41.28
N SER A 137 -11.80 2.45 40.64
CA SER A 137 -11.90 3.70 39.87
C SER A 137 -12.91 3.58 38.73
N MET A 138 -12.91 2.49 37.97
CA MET A 138 -13.86 2.24 36.88
C MET A 138 -15.32 2.22 37.36
N PHE A 139 -15.65 1.48 38.41
CA PHE A 139 -17.01 1.45 38.96
C PHE A 139 -17.44 2.80 39.53
N TYR A 140 -16.52 3.55 40.15
CA TYR A 140 -16.79 4.91 40.61
C TYR A 140 -17.08 5.85 39.43
N SER A 141 -16.23 5.85 38.40
CA SER A 141 -16.43 6.63 37.17
C SER A 141 -17.75 6.29 36.50
N PHE A 142 -18.08 5.00 36.33
CA PHE A 142 -19.35 4.55 35.75
C PHE A 142 -20.56 5.09 36.52
N LYS A 143 -20.57 4.95 37.85
CA LYS A 143 -21.72 5.30 38.71
C LYS A 143 -21.95 6.80 38.84
N HIS A 144 -20.90 7.62 38.75
CA HIS A 144 -20.98 9.07 38.98
C HIS A 144 -20.91 9.93 37.71
N THR A 145 -20.58 9.37 36.55
CA THR A 145 -20.43 10.18 35.32
C THR A 145 -21.73 10.41 34.55
N LYS A 146 -21.96 11.68 34.20
CA LYS A 146 -23.00 12.08 33.24
C LYS A 146 -22.59 11.81 31.78
N ASN A 147 -21.30 11.67 31.47
CA ASN A 147 -20.82 11.43 30.11
C ASN A 147 -21.08 9.97 29.69
N GLY A 148 -21.95 9.77 28.68
CA GLY A 148 -22.30 8.45 28.14
C GLY A 148 -21.08 7.66 27.65
N GLN A 149 -20.14 8.31 26.95
CA GLN A 149 -18.96 7.65 26.39
C GLN A 149 -18.07 7.02 27.47
N ILE A 150 -18.01 7.62 28.67
CA ILE A 150 -17.27 7.03 29.79
C ILE A 150 -18.01 5.78 30.31
N ARG A 151 -19.35 5.79 30.37
CA ARG A 151 -20.15 4.61 30.75
C ARG A 151 -20.02 3.48 29.74
N ASP A 152 -20.13 3.79 28.44
CA ASP A 152 -19.89 2.82 27.35
C ASP A 152 -18.50 2.18 27.49
N SER A 153 -17.46 3.00 27.70
CA SER A 153 -16.09 2.54 27.90
C SER A 153 -15.93 1.65 29.14
N CYS A 154 -16.55 2.02 30.27
CA CYS A 154 -16.50 1.21 31.49
C CYS A 154 -17.13 -0.17 31.31
N LEU A 155 -18.14 -0.31 30.45
CA LEU A 155 -18.74 -1.61 30.13
C LEU A 155 -17.86 -2.44 29.19
N GLN A 156 -17.20 -1.81 28.22
CA GLN A 156 -16.19 -2.48 27.39
C GLN A 156 -15.02 -3.00 28.26
N TYR A 157 -14.55 -2.17 29.19
CA TYR A 157 -13.53 -2.56 30.17
C TYR A 157 -14.00 -3.70 31.08
N LEU A 158 -15.25 -3.65 31.57
CA LEU A 158 -15.83 -4.73 32.36
C LEU A 158 -15.96 -6.04 31.57
N TRP A 159 -16.29 -5.97 30.28
CA TRP A 159 -16.36 -7.15 29.41
C TRP A 159 -14.99 -7.80 29.20
N ILE A 160 -13.94 -7.01 28.96
CA ILE A 160 -12.54 -7.48 28.87
C ILE A 160 -12.12 -8.15 30.19
N VAL A 161 -12.48 -7.57 31.33
CA VAL A 161 -12.19 -8.10 32.68
C VAL A 161 -12.93 -9.41 32.94
N LEU A 162 -14.22 -9.49 32.63
CA LEU A 162 -15.02 -10.72 32.77
C LEU A 162 -14.55 -11.85 31.86
N THR A 163 -14.01 -11.53 30.69
CA THR A 163 -13.55 -12.53 29.71
C THR A 163 -12.13 -13.04 30.01
N ASN A 164 -11.24 -12.17 30.51
CA ASN A 164 -9.80 -12.48 30.61
C ASN A 164 -9.25 -12.67 32.03
N TRP A 165 -9.94 -12.22 33.09
CA TRP A 165 -9.39 -12.32 34.46
C TRP A 165 -9.84 -13.60 35.17
N ASN A 166 -8.95 -14.21 35.95
CA ASN A 166 -9.27 -15.39 36.73
C ASN A 166 -10.44 -15.12 37.72
N PRO A 167 -11.53 -15.91 37.70
CA PRO A 167 -12.73 -15.66 38.51
C PRO A 167 -12.48 -15.55 40.02
N THR A 168 -11.48 -16.26 40.56
CA THR A 168 -11.07 -16.19 41.98
C THR A 168 -10.64 -14.77 42.38
N VAL A 169 -10.10 -13.99 41.45
CA VAL A 169 -9.76 -12.58 41.69
C VAL A 169 -11.02 -11.72 41.76
N LEU A 170 -12.02 -12.04 40.92
CA LEU A 170 -13.25 -11.27 40.73
C LEU A 170 -14.28 -11.48 41.85
N GLU A 171 -14.27 -12.60 42.57
CA GLU A 171 -15.17 -12.86 43.71
C GLU A 171 -15.24 -11.68 44.71
N ALA A 172 -14.10 -11.05 45.02
CA ALA A 172 -14.02 -9.92 45.94
C ALA A 172 -14.68 -8.62 45.42
N VAL A 173 -15.00 -8.52 44.13
CA VAL A 173 -15.64 -7.35 43.50
C VAL A 173 -16.98 -7.69 42.82
N LYS A 174 -17.36 -8.98 42.80
CA LYS A 174 -18.60 -9.54 42.24
C LYS A 174 -19.89 -8.80 42.60
N PRO A 175 -20.11 -8.28 43.83
CA PRO A 175 -21.29 -7.45 44.12
C PRO A 175 -21.32 -6.12 43.34
N ARG A 176 -20.15 -5.50 43.11
CA ARG A 176 -20.05 -4.26 42.31
C ARG A 176 -20.19 -4.52 40.82
N ILE A 177 -19.69 -5.67 40.34
CA ILE A 177 -19.94 -6.15 38.98
C ILE A 177 -21.45 -6.33 38.76
N GLN A 178 -22.13 -7.00 39.69
CA GLN A 178 -23.59 -7.19 39.66
C GLN A 178 -24.35 -5.85 39.64
N GLU A 179 -23.98 -4.89 40.49
CA GLU A 179 -24.58 -3.54 40.50
C GLU A 179 -24.35 -2.80 39.16
N CYS A 180 -23.14 -2.85 38.62
CA CYS A 180 -22.76 -2.23 37.35
C CYS A 180 -23.56 -2.82 36.17
N ILE A 181 -23.70 -4.15 36.11
CA ILE A 181 -24.46 -4.84 35.06
C ILE A 181 -25.95 -4.47 35.15
N LEU A 182 -26.57 -4.57 36.34
CA LEU A 182 -27.98 -4.23 36.54
C LEU A 182 -28.28 -2.78 36.12
N SER A 183 -27.38 -1.84 36.45
CA SER A 183 -27.49 -0.44 36.00
C SER A 183 -27.31 -0.29 34.49
N SER A 184 -26.33 -0.97 33.88
CA SER A 184 -26.02 -0.85 32.44
C SER A 184 -27.19 -1.29 31.54
N LEU A 185 -27.93 -2.33 31.96
CA LEU A 185 -29.05 -2.88 31.20
C LEU A 185 -30.23 -1.91 31.05
N SER A 186 -30.29 -0.87 31.90
CA SER A 186 -31.30 0.20 31.85
C SER A 186 -30.67 1.58 31.63
N ASP A 187 -29.41 1.66 31.17
CA ASP A 187 -28.73 2.92 30.89
C ASP A 187 -29.40 3.69 29.73
N ALA A 188 -29.23 5.01 29.67
CA ALA A 188 -29.73 5.83 28.56
C ALA A 188 -29.00 5.56 27.22
N SER A 189 -27.70 5.23 27.26
CA SER A 189 -26.91 4.89 26.07
C SER A 189 -27.28 3.51 25.51
N PRO A 190 -27.57 3.37 24.21
CA PRO A 190 -27.83 2.08 23.59
C PRO A 190 -26.61 1.15 23.64
N LEU A 191 -25.40 1.69 23.51
CA LEU A 191 -24.15 0.94 23.53
C LEU A 191 -23.86 0.38 24.94
N CYS A 192 -24.01 1.19 25.99
CA CYS A 192 -23.95 0.72 27.37
C CYS A 192 -24.97 -0.40 27.65
N ARG A 193 -26.22 -0.27 27.15
CA ARG A 193 -27.21 -1.35 27.26
C ARG A 193 -26.79 -2.61 26.50
N GLU A 194 -26.10 -2.50 25.37
CA GLU A 194 -25.66 -3.63 24.56
C GLU A 194 -24.48 -4.38 25.18
N VAL A 195 -23.39 -3.69 25.48
CA VAL A 195 -22.23 -4.28 26.16
C VAL A 195 -22.63 -4.76 27.57
N GLY A 196 -23.61 -4.11 28.20
CA GLY A 196 -24.27 -4.58 29.43
C GLY A 196 -24.95 -5.95 29.29
N ARG A 197 -25.58 -6.26 28.16
CA ARG A 197 -26.13 -7.60 27.86
C ARG A 197 -25.02 -8.64 27.65
N GLN A 198 -23.91 -8.26 27.02
CA GLN A 198 -22.74 -9.14 26.86
C GLN A 198 -22.05 -9.42 28.21
N CYS A 199 -21.90 -8.40 29.06
CA CYS A 199 -21.40 -8.52 30.43
C CYS A 199 -22.32 -9.39 31.30
N TYR A 200 -23.64 -9.25 31.18
CA TYR A 200 -24.61 -10.15 31.82
C TYR A 200 -24.35 -11.61 31.40
N GLY A 201 -24.20 -11.88 30.10
CA GLY A 201 -23.92 -13.22 29.58
C GLY A 201 -22.70 -13.87 30.22
N GLN A 202 -21.56 -13.17 30.23
CA GLN A 202 -20.35 -13.68 30.89
C GLN A 202 -20.49 -13.78 32.42
N PHE A 203 -21.16 -12.82 33.08
CA PHE A 203 -21.39 -12.90 34.53
C PHE A 203 -22.21 -14.14 34.92
N ILE A 204 -23.17 -14.55 34.10
CA ILE A 204 -23.93 -15.80 34.29
C ILE A 204 -23.09 -17.04 33.95
N ALA A 205 -22.22 -16.99 32.95
CA ALA A 205 -21.30 -18.09 32.66
C ALA A 205 -20.28 -18.33 33.81
N LEU A 206 -19.77 -17.25 34.42
CA LEU A 206 -18.88 -17.33 35.59
C LEU A 206 -19.63 -17.75 36.87
N TRP A 207 -20.88 -17.32 37.05
CA TRP A 207 -21.66 -17.58 38.26
C TRP A 207 -23.12 -17.98 37.99
N PRO A 208 -23.37 -19.21 37.48
CA PRO A 208 -24.72 -19.66 37.11
C PRO A 208 -25.74 -19.57 38.25
N ALA A 209 -25.32 -19.84 39.50
CA ALA A 209 -26.14 -19.71 40.70
C ALA A 209 -26.70 -18.30 40.96
N LYS A 210 -26.15 -17.25 40.31
CA LYS A 210 -26.66 -15.86 40.42
C LYS A 210 -27.70 -15.50 39.36
N LYS A 211 -27.97 -16.38 38.38
CA LYS A 211 -28.93 -16.15 37.28
C LYS A 211 -30.31 -15.72 37.77
N LEU A 212 -30.93 -16.52 38.64
CA LEU A 212 -32.27 -16.25 39.18
C LEU A 212 -32.29 -14.98 40.06
N GLU A 213 -31.21 -14.71 40.82
CA GLU A 213 -31.12 -13.53 41.68
C GLU A 213 -30.96 -12.23 40.89
N LEU A 214 -30.26 -12.24 39.76
CA LEU A 214 -30.21 -11.08 38.84
C LEU A 214 -31.54 -10.90 38.11
N GLN A 215 -32.14 -11.98 37.61
CA GLN A 215 -33.40 -11.92 36.87
C GLN A 215 -34.55 -11.35 37.73
N ALA A 216 -34.62 -11.72 39.02
CA ALA A 216 -35.57 -11.15 39.97
C ALA A 216 -35.38 -9.64 40.27
N LYS A 217 -34.27 -9.04 39.83
CA LYS A 217 -33.94 -7.61 40.02
C LYS A 217 -34.05 -6.78 38.73
N LEU A 218 -34.48 -7.39 37.62
CA LEU A 218 -34.56 -6.73 36.31
C LEU A 218 -36.00 -6.32 35.96
N SER A 219 -36.13 -5.29 35.13
CA SER A 219 -37.43 -4.91 34.55
C SER A 219 -37.89 -5.94 33.51
N PRO A 220 -39.21 -6.13 33.30
CA PRO A 220 -39.72 -7.04 32.27
C PRO A 220 -39.17 -6.73 30.86
N THR A 221 -38.96 -5.43 30.58
CA THR A 221 -38.34 -4.95 29.34
C THR A 221 -36.89 -5.42 29.20
N ALA A 222 -36.07 -5.28 30.25
CA ALA A 222 -34.69 -5.77 30.24
C ALA A 222 -34.62 -7.30 30.15
N MET A 223 -35.51 -8.01 30.83
CA MET A 223 -35.64 -9.47 30.71
C MET A 223 -35.97 -9.91 29.28
N LYS A 224 -36.89 -9.22 28.58
CA LYS A 224 -37.22 -9.50 27.17
C LYS A 224 -36.00 -9.37 26.26
N TYR A 225 -35.19 -8.32 26.42
CA TYR A 225 -33.97 -8.12 25.62
C TYR A 225 -32.84 -9.10 25.95
N LEU A 226 -32.81 -9.68 27.15
CA LEU A 226 -31.87 -10.76 27.51
C LEU A 226 -32.33 -12.13 27.02
N ALA A 227 -33.64 -12.42 27.06
CA ALA A 227 -34.21 -13.67 26.56
C ALA A 227 -33.95 -13.85 25.05
N ALA A 228 -33.97 -12.76 24.28
CA ALA A 228 -33.68 -12.75 22.84
C ALA A 228 -32.23 -13.14 22.48
N LEU A 229 -31.31 -13.27 23.45
CA LEU A 229 -29.89 -13.54 23.22
C LEU A 229 -29.48 -15.01 23.44
N ASN A 230 -30.40 -15.90 23.82
CA ASN A 230 -30.20 -17.36 23.90
C ASN A 230 -28.86 -17.80 24.52
N PHE A 231 -28.54 -17.30 25.73
CA PHE A 231 -27.43 -17.83 26.52
C PHE A 231 -27.71 -19.28 26.93
N ALA A 232 -27.18 -20.23 26.15
CA ALA A 232 -27.40 -21.66 26.37
C ALA A 232 -26.84 -22.11 27.72
N ASP A 233 -27.66 -22.79 28.52
CA ASP A 233 -27.28 -23.27 29.86
C ASP A 233 -26.31 -24.46 29.77
N LYS A 234 -25.00 -24.17 29.66
CA LYS A 234 -23.94 -25.15 29.90
C LYS A 234 -23.86 -25.51 31.39
N VAL A 235 -24.77 -26.37 31.83
CA VAL A 235 -24.66 -27.04 33.13
C VAL A 235 -23.46 -28.00 33.08
N VAL A 236 -22.46 -27.75 33.93
CA VAL A 236 -21.32 -28.66 34.11
C VAL A 236 -21.73 -29.75 35.11
N PRO A 237 -21.62 -31.05 34.77
CA PRO A 237 -21.84 -32.12 35.74
C PRO A 237 -20.66 -32.22 36.71
N GLU A 238 -20.95 -32.20 38.02
CA GLU A 238 -19.93 -32.46 39.04
C GLU A 238 -19.50 -33.93 39.03
N CYS A 239 -18.22 -34.18 39.30
CA CYS A 239 -17.63 -35.51 39.27
C CYS A 239 -17.46 -36.05 40.69
N GLU A 240 -18.31 -36.99 41.10
CA GLU A 240 -18.05 -37.86 42.25
C GLU A 240 -17.70 -39.28 41.79
N SER A 241 -16.85 -39.93 42.59
CA SER A 241 -16.22 -41.21 42.27
C SER A 241 -17.12 -42.42 42.56
N HIS A 242 -17.08 -43.41 41.67
CA HIS A 242 -16.80 -44.85 41.94
C HIS A 242 -17.42 -45.77 40.86
N LEU A 243 -16.58 -46.56 40.19
CA LEU A 243 -17.02 -47.73 39.40
C LEU A 243 -17.39 -48.90 40.33
N PRO A 244 -18.38 -49.73 39.96
CA PRO A 244 -18.00 -51.12 39.62
C PRO A 244 -18.82 -51.83 38.53
N ARG A 245 -18.09 -52.31 37.50
CA ARG A 245 -18.22 -53.59 36.75
C ARG A 245 -19.59 -54.30 36.57
N ARG A 246 -20.01 -54.36 35.29
CA ARG A 246 -20.51 -55.55 34.50
C ARG A 246 -21.62 -56.48 35.07
N LYS A 247 -22.76 -56.57 34.35
CA LYS A 247 -23.27 -57.80 33.62
C LYS A 247 -24.74 -57.63 33.17
N ALA A 248 -25.06 -58.02 31.92
CA ALA A 248 -26.32 -57.69 31.21
C ALA A 248 -27.53 -58.67 31.34
N LEU A 249 -28.71 -58.19 30.86
CA LEU A 249 -29.92 -58.84 30.30
C LEU A 249 -30.84 -59.76 31.15
N HIS A 250 -32.13 -59.35 31.29
CA HIS A 250 -33.47 -60.05 31.42
C HIS A 250 -33.83 -61.15 32.45
N ASP A 251 -34.88 -60.95 33.28
CA ASP A 251 -35.99 -61.93 33.54
C ASP A 251 -37.05 -61.37 34.54
N ILE A 252 -38.16 -62.12 34.78
CA ILE A 252 -39.34 -61.83 35.66
C ILE A 252 -40.33 -60.84 35.00
N SER A 253 -41.50 -61.27 34.50
CA SER A 253 -42.72 -61.79 35.17
C SER A 253 -43.60 -60.71 35.82
N ASN A 254 -44.81 -60.53 35.27
CA ASN A 254 -45.91 -59.86 35.96
C ASN A 254 -46.62 -60.87 36.87
N THR A 255 -46.60 -60.66 38.19
CA THR A 255 -47.74 -60.63 39.13
C THR A 255 -47.33 -61.02 40.56
N ALA A 256 -47.90 -60.29 41.53
CA ALA A 256 -47.98 -60.48 42.99
C ALA A 256 -47.43 -61.80 43.59
N ASP A 257 -46.68 -61.83 44.70
CA ASP A 257 -46.25 -60.75 45.61
C ASP A 257 -44.76 -60.87 45.96
N LEU A 258 -44.14 -59.76 46.34
CA LEU A 258 -42.71 -59.67 46.66
C LEU A 258 -41.81 -60.03 45.43
N PRO A 259 -40.78 -60.93 45.42
CA PRO A 259 -39.45 -60.47 44.99
C PRO A 259 -38.59 -61.39 44.07
N VAL A 260 -37.38 -60.91 43.72
CA VAL A 260 -36.12 -61.68 43.47
C VAL A 260 -35.81 -62.29 42.06
N VAL A 261 -34.99 -61.54 41.26
CA VAL A 261 -33.67 -61.95 40.66
C VAL A 261 -33.52 -62.77 39.31
N LYS A 262 -32.56 -62.31 38.44
CA LYS A 262 -31.70 -63.01 37.39
C LYS A 262 -32.18 -63.38 35.94
N LYS A 263 -31.68 -62.59 34.98
CA LYS A 263 -30.81 -62.88 33.78
C LYS A 263 -30.90 -64.15 32.86
N ARG A 264 -31.41 -64.06 31.60
CA ARG A 264 -30.67 -63.87 30.28
C ARG A 264 -31.46 -64.11 28.94
N LYS A 265 -31.18 -63.23 27.94
CA LYS A 265 -30.91 -63.41 26.46
C LYS A 265 -31.27 -64.74 25.70
N ASP A 266 -31.76 -64.59 24.45
CA ASP A 266 -31.51 -65.37 23.19
C ASP A 266 -32.68 -66.04 22.38
N TYR A 267 -32.66 -65.75 21.05
CA TYR A 267 -33.04 -66.52 19.83
C TYR A 267 -34.44 -67.18 19.57
N MET A 268 -35.05 -66.71 18.48
CA MET A 268 -35.53 -67.48 17.30
C MET A 268 -36.32 -68.80 17.48
N GLY A 269 -37.61 -68.77 17.13
CA GLY A 269 -38.42 -69.94 16.75
C GLY A 269 -39.25 -69.63 15.48
N ARG A 270 -39.37 -70.58 14.54
CA ARG A 270 -39.92 -70.33 13.18
C ARG A 270 -41.35 -70.84 13.01
N ALA A 271 -42.25 -69.92 12.64
CA ALA A 271 -43.53 -70.09 11.92
C ALA A 271 -44.63 -71.00 12.52
N ILE A 272 -45.90 -70.57 12.39
CA ILE A 272 -46.96 -71.25 11.61
C ILE A 272 -48.25 -70.40 11.59
N GLU A 273 -48.96 -70.45 10.45
CA GLU A 273 -50.36 -70.11 10.11
C GLU A 273 -51.17 -68.98 10.82
N HIS A 274 -51.88 -68.20 10.00
CA HIS A 274 -53.01 -67.34 10.39
C HIS A 274 -54.35 -68.10 10.33
N PRO A 275 -55.34 -67.71 11.16
CA PRO A 275 -56.72 -67.67 10.71
C PRO A 275 -57.49 -66.37 11.07
N ALA A 276 -58.01 -65.72 10.02
CA ALA A 276 -59.36 -65.12 9.86
C ALA A 276 -60.03 -64.18 10.90
N HIS A 277 -60.49 -63.01 10.40
CA HIS A 277 -61.57 -62.09 10.86
C HIS A 277 -61.48 -61.50 12.30
N GLU A 278 -61.86 -60.24 12.55
CA GLU A 278 -62.96 -59.46 11.96
C GLU A 278 -62.56 -58.09 11.34
N ASP A 279 -63.52 -57.46 10.65
CA ASP A 279 -63.37 -56.29 9.80
C ASP A 279 -63.51 -54.94 10.53
N ASN A 280 -62.82 -53.89 10.05
CA ASN A 280 -63.22 -52.48 10.22
C ASN A 280 -62.67 -51.60 9.06
N ASP A 281 -63.43 -50.59 8.65
CA ASP A 281 -63.37 -50.00 7.29
C ASP A 281 -62.48 -48.74 7.12
N ASP A 282 -61.30 -48.71 7.75
CA ASP A 282 -60.39 -47.54 7.71
C ASP A 282 -59.39 -47.53 6.52
N THR A 283 -59.35 -48.58 5.70
CA THR A 283 -58.26 -48.80 4.72
C THR A 283 -58.22 -47.84 3.53
N LYS A 284 -59.30 -47.07 3.29
CA LYS A 284 -59.41 -46.20 2.11
C LYS A 284 -58.59 -44.90 2.20
N HIS A 285 -58.21 -44.45 3.40
CA HIS A 285 -57.50 -43.17 3.57
C HIS A 285 -55.97 -43.30 3.67
N LEU A 286 -55.45 -44.52 3.85
CA LEU A 286 -54.01 -44.77 4.01
C LEU A 286 -53.19 -44.58 2.72
N PRO A 287 -53.63 -45.05 1.52
CA PRO A 287 -52.83 -44.92 0.30
C PRO A 287 -52.58 -43.46 -0.13
N SER A 288 -53.56 -42.57 0.08
CA SER A 288 -53.42 -41.14 -0.24
C SER A 288 -52.47 -40.43 0.72
N GLN A 289 -52.46 -40.80 2.01
CA GLN A 289 -51.50 -40.29 3.00
C GLN A 289 -50.08 -40.78 2.69
N ILE A 290 -49.91 -42.06 2.32
CA ILE A 290 -48.61 -42.62 1.91
C ILE A 290 -48.07 -41.88 0.67
N ALA A 291 -48.86 -41.74 -0.40
CA ALA A 291 -48.45 -41.00 -1.60
C ALA A 291 -48.10 -39.53 -1.31
N THR A 292 -48.81 -38.89 -0.37
CA THR A 292 -48.50 -37.51 0.06
C THR A 292 -47.17 -37.43 0.82
N LEU A 293 -46.89 -38.41 1.68
CA LEU A 293 -45.61 -38.51 2.41
C LEU A 293 -44.43 -38.84 1.49
N GLU A 294 -44.64 -39.68 0.46
CA GLU A 294 -43.63 -39.97 -0.55
C GLU A 294 -43.32 -38.75 -1.42
N ALA A 295 -44.33 -37.96 -1.80
CA ALA A 295 -44.14 -36.69 -2.49
C ALA A 295 -43.40 -35.65 -1.61
N ALA A 296 -43.73 -35.56 -0.32
CA ALA A 296 -43.01 -34.72 0.63
C ALA A 296 -41.54 -35.18 0.82
N LEU A 297 -41.28 -36.48 0.81
CA LEU A 297 -39.94 -37.05 0.88
C LEU A 297 -39.12 -36.79 -0.41
N GLN A 298 -39.75 -36.81 -1.59
CA GLN A 298 -39.12 -36.39 -2.84
C GLN A 298 -38.73 -34.90 -2.81
N LEU A 299 -39.65 -34.01 -2.41
CA LEU A 299 -39.37 -32.58 -2.25
C LEU A 299 -38.24 -32.33 -1.24
N SER A 300 -38.25 -33.02 -0.10
CA SER A 300 -37.17 -32.95 0.91
C SER A 300 -35.81 -33.36 0.33
N LYS A 301 -35.75 -34.47 -0.43
CA LYS A 301 -34.52 -34.90 -1.13
C LYS A 301 -34.04 -33.88 -2.17
N GLN A 302 -34.96 -33.24 -2.90
CA GLN A 302 -34.62 -32.21 -3.88
C GLN A 302 -34.06 -30.95 -3.21
N VAL A 303 -34.66 -30.49 -2.11
CA VAL A 303 -34.13 -29.37 -1.31
C VAL A 303 -32.76 -29.71 -0.73
N VAL A 304 -32.54 -30.92 -0.20
CA VAL A 304 -31.23 -31.36 0.28
C VAL A 304 -30.18 -31.43 -0.85
N ALA A 305 -30.57 -31.80 -2.07
CA ALA A 305 -29.66 -31.76 -3.22
C ALA A 305 -29.29 -30.31 -3.61
N GLN A 306 -30.27 -29.40 -3.61
CA GLN A 306 -30.05 -27.99 -3.92
C GLN A 306 -29.16 -27.31 -2.88
N LEU A 307 -29.42 -27.51 -1.58
CA LEU A 307 -28.59 -27.00 -0.48
C LEU A 307 -27.15 -27.55 -0.52
N LYS A 308 -26.94 -28.77 -1.02
CA LYS A 308 -25.59 -29.33 -1.23
C LYS A 308 -24.85 -28.64 -2.38
N ALA A 309 -25.53 -28.35 -3.49
CA ALA A 309 -24.93 -27.60 -4.60
C ALA A 309 -24.58 -26.16 -4.19
N GLU A 310 -25.48 -25.50 -3.45
CA GLU A 310 -25.28 -24.16 -2.91
C GLU A 310 -24.11 -24.11 -1.91
N ASN A 311 -23.99 -25.11 -1.02
CA ASN A 311 -22.84 -25.26 -0.13
C ASN A 311 -21.50 -25.42 -0.87
N GLU A 312 -21.45 -26.19 -1.97
CA GLU A 312 -20.19 -26.32 -2.72
C GLU A 312 -19.87 -25.05 -3.52
N SER A 313 -20.87 -24.32 -4.01
CA SER A 313 -20.68 -22.97 -4.58
C SER A 313 -20.06 -22.01 -3.56
N LEU A 314 -20.61 -21.96 -2.33
CA LEU A 314 -20.10 -21.14 -1.24
C LEU A 314 -18.68 -21.57 -0.80
N ARG A 315 -18.35 -22.86 -0.87
CA ARG A 315 -16.97 -23.35 -0.62
C ARG A 315 -16.00 -22.90 -1.71
N ILE A 316 -16.41 -22.89 -2.98
CA ILE A 316 -15.60 -22.39 -4.10
C ILE A 316 -15.36 -20.89 -3.93
N GLU A 317 -16.40 -20.11 -3.60
CA GLU A 317 -16.29 -18.68 -3.31
C GLU A 317 -15.39 -18.40 -2.09
N HIS A 318 -15.53 -19.16 -1.00
CA HIS A 318 -14.67 -19.05 0.17
C HIS A 318 -13.20 -19.35 -0.15
N ARG A 319 -12.91 -20.37 -0.98
CA ARG A 319 -11.54 -20.65 -1.47
C ARG A 319 -11.00 -19.46 -2.29
N GLN A 320 -11.80 -18.88 -3.19
CA GLN A 320 -11.40 -17.70 -3.98
C GLN A 320 -11.15 -16.48 -3.08
N SER A 321 -12.01 -16.23 -2.10
CA SER A 321 -11.85 -15.15 -1.11
C SER A 321 -10.58 -15.33 -0.28
N HIS A 322 -10.29 -16.56 0.17
CA HIS A 322 -9.06 -16.86 0.91
C HIS A 322 -7.79 -16.66 0.06
N VAL A 323 -7.84 -16.93 -1.26
CA VAL A 323 -6.74 -16.60 -2.19
C VAL A 323 -6.58 -15.09 -2.36
N ARG A 324 -7.68 -14.33 -2.50
CA ARG A 324 -7.64 -12.84 -2.53
C ARG A 324 -7.04 -12.26 -1.25
N MET A 325 -7.44 -12.77 -0.07
CA MET A 325 -6.85 -12.33 1.20
C MET A 325 -5.36 -12.63 1.30
N ARG A 326 -4.90 -13.82 0.86
CA ARG A 326 -3.46 -14.12 0.80
C ARG A 326 -2.72 -13.16 -0.13
N SER A 327 -3.28 -12.85 -1.31
CA SER A 327 -2.69 -11.88 -2.24
C SER A 327 -2.55 -10.48 -1.62
N LEU A 328 -3.62 -9.96 -0.99
CA LEU A 328 -3.60 -8.68 -0.29
C LEU A 328 -2.61 -8.67 0.90
N GLN A 329 -2.48 -9.79 1.60
CA GLN A 329 -1.54 -9.94 2.72
C GLN A 329 -0.08 -9.98 2.23
N THR A 330 0.20 -10.61 1.07
CA THR A 330 1.50 -10.55 0.39
C THR A 330 1.81 -9.14 -0.14
N GLN A 331 0.82 -8.44 -0.70
CA GLN A 331 0.97 -7.03 -1.10
C GLN A 331 1.27 -6.12 0.09
N THR A 332 0.61 -6.35 1.23
CA THR A 332 0.86 -5.61 2.47
C THR A 332 2.27 -5.85 2.98
N THR A 333 2.75 -7.11 3.00
CA THR A 333 4.12 -7.39 3.44
C THR A 333 5.19 -6.86 2.46
N MET A 334 4.93 -6.84 1.15
CA MET A 334 5.83 -6.17 0.19
C MET A 334 5.88 -4.64 0.39
N LEU A 335 4.75 -3.99 0.72
CA LEU A 335 4.76 -2.57 1.07
C LEU A 335 5.52 -2.32 2.39
N GLU A 336 5.38 -3.24 3.36
CA GLU A 336 6.13 -3.19 4.61
C GLU A 336 7.63 -3.49 4.47
N THR A 337 8.10 -4.19 3.43
CA THR A 337 9.54 -4.32 3.14
C THR A 337 10.03 -3.09 2.40
N LEU A 338 9.35 -2.66 1.33
CA LEU A 338 9.73 -1.47 0.55
C LEU A 338 9.86 -0.19 1.40
N VAL A 339 9.05 -0.03 2.45
CA VAL A 339 9.21 1.08 3.41
C VAL A 339 10.48 0.93 4.28
N LYS A 340 10.79 -0.28 4.75
CA LYS A 340 12.01 -0.56 5.54
C LYS A 340 13.27 -0.42 4.69
N ASP A 341 13.20 -0.83 3.43
CA ASP A 341 14.31 -0.73 2.48
C ASP A 341 14.56 0.74 2.12
N ALA A 342 13.50 1.55 1.95
CA ALA A 342 13.62 3.01 1.80
C ALA A 342 14.23 3.71 3.03
N ASP A 343 13.84 3.31 4.25
CA ASP A 343 14.46 3.81 5.50
C ASP A 343 15.96 3.43 5.58
N LEU A 344 16.33 2.22 5.14
CA LEU A 344 17.72 1.75 5.08
C LEU A 344 18.54 2.47 4.01
N ASP A 345 17.98 2.74 2.84
CA ASP A 345 18.63 3.51 1.78
C ASP A 345 18.80 4.98 2.17
N GLN A 346 17.83 5.57 2.89
CA GLN A 346 18.00 6.91 3.46
C GLN A 346 19.15 6.95 4.50
N GLN A 347 19.34 5.89 5.29
CA GLN A 347 20.53 5.76 6.15
C GLN A 347 21.83 5.58 5.35
N ARG A 348 21.84 4.76 4.29
CA ARG A 348 23.01 4.58 3.41
C ARG A 348 23.43 5.89 2.76
N GLN A 349 22.49 6.61 2.14
CA GLN A 349 22.74 7.93 1.54
C GLN A 349 23.29 8.94 2.56
N GLN A 350 22.85 8.89 3.83
CA GLN A 350 23.39 9.75 4.89
C GLN A 350 24.83 9.35 5.30
N VAL A 351 25.16 8.06 5.30
CA VAL A 351 26.54 7.55 5.51
C VAL A 351 27.45 7.91 4.33
N ASP A 352 27.00 7.73 3.10
CA ASP A 352 27.79 8.03 1.90
C ASP A 352 27.99 9.54 1.70
N ALA A 353 26.98 10.37 1.99
CA ALA A 353 27.12 11.82 2.02
C ALA A 353 28.13 12.29 3.09
N THR A 354 28.12 11.69 4.29
CA THR A 354 29.12 12.03 5.33
C THR A 354 30.52 11.51 4.98
N ALA A 355 30.65 10.35 4.32
CA ALA A 355 31.93 9.87 3.79
C ALA A 355 32.48 10.76 2.66
N ALA A 356 31.63 11.25 1.76
CA ALA A 356 32.01 12.20 0.70
C ALA A 356 32.49 13.55 1.29
N ILE A 357 31.78 14.07 2.30
CA ILE A 357 32.20 15.27 3.05
C ILE A 357 33.54 15.03 3.75
N GLN A 358 33.74 13.86 4.38
CA GLN A 358 35.01 13.50 5.02
C GLN A 358 36.17 13.49 4.01
N SER A 359 35.97 12.83 2.87
CA SER A 359 36.94 12.78 1.77
C SER A 359 37.31 14.16 1.25
N LYS A 360 36.32 15.05 1.03
CA LYS A 360 36.58 16.44 0.62
C LYS A 360 37.27 17.30 1.68
N ASN A 361 37.05 17.00 2.97
CA ASN A 361 37.79 17.65 4.06
C ASN A 361 39.25 17.19 4.13
N ASP A 362 39.54 15.90 3.93
CA ASP A 362 40.90 15.38 3.90
C ASP A 362 41.68 15.79 2.63
N GLU A 363 40.99 15.91 1.49
CA GLU A 363 41.55 16.52 0.28
C GLU A 363 41.88 18.01 0.49
N ASN A 364 41.02 18.78 1.17
CA ASN A 364 41.32 20.16 1.58
C ASN A 364 42.52 20.24 2.54
N ARG A 365 42.62 19.36 3.54
CA ARG A 365 43.80 19.27 4.43
C ARG A 365 45.08 18.99 3.63
N ARG A 366 45.01 18.08 2.66
CA ARG A 366 46.14 17.75 1.76
C ARG A 366 46.56 18.95 0.92
N LEU A 367 45.61 19.71 0.36
CA LEU A 367 45.88 20.94 -0.39
C LEU A 367 46.47 22.05 0.50
N GLN A 368 45.96 22.23 1.73
CA GLN A 368 46.55 23.15 2.72
C GLN A 368 47.98 22.73 3.12
N GLY A 369 48.24 21.44 3.28
CA GLY A 369 49.58 20.90 3.53
C GLY A 369 50.54 21.14 2.36
N LEU A 370 50.08 20.97 1.13
CA LEU A 370 50.85 21.28 -0.09
C LEU A 370 51.12 22.78 -0.23
N LEU A 371 50.14 23.65 0.03
CA LEU A 371 50.30 25.10 0.04
C LEU A 371 51.31 25.55 1.11
N THR A 372 51.21 24.97 2.32
CA THR A 372 52.16 25.22 3.42
C THR A 372 53.57 24.74 3.05
N SER A 373 53.69 23.59 2.37
CA SER A 373 54.98 23.08 1.87
C SER A 373 55.56 23.98 0.77
N ALA A 374 54.74 24.49 -0.14
CA ALA A 374 55.14 25.41 -1.20
C ALA A 374 55.63 26.76 -0.64
N LEU A 375 54.91 27.35 0.33
CA LEU A 375 55.36 28.54 1.05
C LEU A 375 56.71 28.29 1.75
N ASN A 376 56.85 27.15 2.44
CA ASN A 376 58.11 26.71 3.04
C ASN A 376 59.23 26.36 2.04
N GLN A 377 58.95 26.27 0.74
CA GLN A 377 59.96 26.13 -0.32
C GLN A 377 60.32 27.50 -0.92
N VAL A 378 59.36 28.41 -1.09
CA VAL A 378 59.61 29.81 -1.49
C VAL A 378 60.53 30.51 -0.46
N ASP A 379 60.29 30.30 0.84
CA ASP A 379 61.15 30.83 1.92
C ASP A 379 62.57 30.24 1.91
N ARG A 380 62.79 29.04 1.37
CA ARG A 380 64.13 28.45 1.20
C ARG A 380 64.81 28.95 -0.07
N LEU A 381 64.04 29.16 -1.14
CA LEU A 381 64.53 29.68 -2.42
C LEU A 381 64.89 31.17 -2.35
N SER A 382 64.34 31.93 -1.40
CA SER A 382 64.80 33.29 -1.09
C SER A 382 66.22 33.35 -0.51
N SER A 383 66.74 32.22 0.01
CA SER A 383 67.85 32.18 0.97
C SER A 383 69.15 31.52 0.46
N SER A 384 69.30 31.23 -0.85
CA SER A 384 70.56 30.65 -1.39
C SER A 384 70.95 31.17 -2.78
N GLN A 385 72.24 31.45 -2.97
CA GLN A 385 72.81 32.08 -4.17
C GLN A 385 73.37 31.08 -5.21
N TRP A 386 73.71 31.59 -6.39
CA TRP A 386 74.16 30.85 -7.57
C TRP A 386 75.40 29.94 -7.37
N LYS A 387 75.44 28.81 -8.09
CA LYS A 387 76.34 28.62 -9.26
C LYS A 387 76.06 27.32 -10.05
N PRO A 388 76.34 27.26 -11.37
CA PRO A 388 76.13 26.08 -12.21
C PRO A 388 77.44 25.34 -12.58
N SER A 389 77.37 24.02 -12.80
CA SER A 389 78.42 23.24 -13.50
C SER A 389 77.87 21.93 -14.08
N ALA A 390 78.36 21.52 -15.25
CA ALA A 390 77.96 20.29 -15.95
C ALA A 390 78.78 19.06 -15.51
N GLY A 391 78.30 17.83 -15.75
CA GLY A 391 79.12 16.62 -15.61
C GLY A 391 78.36 15.29 -15.57
N PRO A 392 79.02 14.14 -15.86
CA PRO A 392 78.37 13.10 -16.67
C PRO A 392 78.35 11.67 -16.06
N CYS A 393 77.88 10.72 -16.89
CA CYS A 393 77.51 9.32 -16.59
C CYS A 393 78.60 8.43 -15.95
N ARG A 394 78.19 7.38 -15.19
CA ARG A 394 78.38 5.92 -15.52
C ARG A 394 78.18 4.92 -14.34
N ARG A 395 78.03 3.62 -14.72
CA ARG A 395 78.20 2.33 -13.97
C ARG A 395 77.03 1.91 -13.03
N HIS A 396 76.70 0.63 -12.83
CA HIS A 396 77.24 -0.70 -13.30
C HIS A 396 76.05 -1.70 -13.53
N ARG A 397 76.08 -3.06 -13.62
CA ARG A 397 77.10 -4.10 -13.30
C ARG A 397 77.14 -5.33 -14.26
N SER A 398 76.26 -6.35 -14.12
CA SER A 398 76.43 -7.74 -14.64
C SER A 398 75.13 -8.59 -14.38
N LEU A 399 74.78 -9.73 -15.03
CA LEU A 399 75.50 -10.99 -15.32
C LEU A 399 74.97 -11.79 -16.58
N ARG A 400 75.57 -12.98 -16.82
CA ARG A 400 75.39 -14.01 -17.92
C ARG A 400 74.17 -14.97 -17.68
N THR A 401 73.81 -16.03 -18.46
CA THR A 401 74.56 -16.99 -19.34
C THR A 401 73.68 -17.83 -20.34
N ARG A 402 74.34 -18.56 -21.27
CA ARG A 402 73.97 -19.61 -22.30
C ARG A 402 73.13 -20.84 -21.78
N ALA A 403 72.64 -21.85 -22.57
CA ALA A 403 73.23 -22.60 -23.73
C ALA A 403 72.25 -23.36 -24.72
N TYR A 404 72.63 -24.53 -25.28
CA TYR A 404 72.22 -25.18 -26.56
C TYR A 404 72.32 -26.75 -26.49
N SER A 405 71.98 -27.63 -27.47
CA SER A 405 70.90 -27.78 -28.51
C SER A 405 71.16 -29.02 -29.45
N LEU A 406 70.12 -29.53 -30.17
CA LEU A 406 70.10 -30.44 -31.38
C LEU A 406 70.43 -31.97 -31.32
N ASP A 407 69.76 -32.73 -32.23
CA ASP A 407 70.09 -34.01 -32.95
C ASP A 407 70.38 -35.35 -32.18
N ALA A 408 70.47 -36.58 -32.76
CA ALA A 408 69.83 -37.38 -33.87
C ALA A 408 70.41 -38.86 -33.80
N ALA A 409 70.29 -39.92 -34.66
CA ALA A 409 69.67 -40.32 -35.96
C ALA A 409 69.72 -41.89 -36.16
N VAL A 410 69.23 -42.47 -37.30
CA VAL A 410 69.52 -43.85 -37.88
C VAL A 410 68.93 -45.08 -37.11
N GLY A 411 68.68 -46.32 -37.63
CA GLY A 411 68.75 -47.07 -38.93
C GLY A 411 68.55 -48.61 -38.69
N GLU A 412 68.70 -49.62 -39.60
CA GLU A 412 68.72 -49.72 -41.09
C GLU A 412 68.83 -51.21 -41.63
N THR A 413 68.10 -51.59 -42.71
CA THR A 413 68.42 -52.61 -43.80
C THR A 413 68.25 -54.17 -43.66
N CYS A 414 68.41 -54.92 -44.79
CA CYS A 414 68.03 -56.34 -45.05
C CYS A 414 68.76 -56.99 -46.30
N GLU A 415 68.51 -58.30 -46.57
CA GLU A 415 68.74 -59.16 -47.80
C GLU A 415 70.10 -59.82 -48.19
N GLU A 416 70.04 -61.03 -48.82
CA GLU A 416 71.07 -61.64 -49.72
C GLU A 416 70.48 -62.76 -50.67
N ALA A 417 71.22 -63.31 -51.67
CA ALA A 417 70.67 -64.02 -52.88
C ALA A 417 71.37 -65.36 -53.37
N LYS A 418 70.98 -65.93 -54.55
CA LYS A 418 71.18 -67.37 -55.01
C LYS A 418 71.96 -67.66 -56.34
N SER A 419 72.39 -68.93 -56.56
CA SER A 419 72.89 -69.55 -57.84
C SER A 419 72.87 -71.14 -57.84
N LYS A 420 73.42 -71.97 -58.77
CA LYS A 420 72.93 -72.49 -60.11
C LYS A 420 73.53 -73.89 -60.55
N GLN A 421 72.80 -74.68 -61.39
CA GLN A 421 73.26 -75.68 -62.45
C GLN A 421 73.99 -77.03 -62.06
N SER A 422 74.13 -78.13 -62.86
CA SER A 422 73.43 -78.71 -64.07
C SER A 422 73.98 -80.12 -64.60
N THR A 423 73.12 -80.97 -65.23
CA THR A 423 73.31 -81.95 -66.39
C THR A 423 74.14 -83.29 -66.41
N ASP A 424 73.42 -84.44 -66.62
CA ASP A 424 73.44 -85.50 -67.72
C ASP A 424 74.35 -86.79 -67.96
N THR A 425 73.65 -87.98 -68.10
CA THR A 425 73.65 -89.23 -68.99
C THR A 425 74.77 -90.24 -69.51
N THR A 426 74.41 -91.58 -69.54
CA THR A 426 74.68 -92.72 -70.54
C THR A 426 75.71 -93.91 -70.30
N ARG A 427 75.77 -94.99 -71.16
CA ARG A 427 75.97 -96.47 -70.87
C ARG A 427 76.40 -97.41 -72.08
N LEU A 428 76.99 -98.63 -71.85
CA LEU A 428 77.00 -99.96 -72.61
C LEU A 428 78.39 -100.73 -72.61
N PHE A 429 78.61 -102.04 -72.90
CA PHE A 429 78.21 -102.96 -74.03
C PHE A 429 78.49 -104.51 -73.79
N CYS A 430 77.67 -105.47 -74.33
CA CYS A 430 77.85 -106.95 -74.68
C CYS A 430 78.57 -108.01 -73.76
N GLN A 431 78.52 -109.38 -73.85
CA GLN A 431 77.75 -110.53 -74.47
C GLN A 431 78.35 -111.90 -73.94
N VAL A 432 77.93 -113.18 -74.22
CA VAL A 432 76.64 -113.96 -74.28
C VAL A 432 76.89 -115.50 -74.60
N LYS A 433 75.91 -116.42 -74.39
CA LYS A 433 75.75 -117.86 -74.88
C LYS A 433 76.64 -118.99 -74.25
N SER A 434 76.35 -120.32 -74.28
CA SER A 434 75.16 -121.16 -74.69
C SER A 434 75.28 -122.69 -74.34
N GLN A 435 74.15 -123.38 -74.07
CA GLN A 435 73.62 -124.74 -74.52
C GLN A 435 74.55 -125.92 -74.99
N PRO A 436 74.06 -127.20 -75.17
CA PRO A 436 73.04 -128.00 -74.44
C PRO A 436 73.27 -129.56 -74.33
N SER A 437 72.44 -130.23 -73.51
CA SER A 437 71.81 -131.58 -73.70
C SER A 437 72.56 -132.93 -73.94
N ASN A 438 72.01 -133.95 -73.25
CA ASN A 438 71.87 -135.39 -73.60
C ASN A 438 72.94 -136.45 -73.19
N PRO A 439 72.55 -137.75 -73.13
CA PRO A 439 73.29 -138.82 -72.45
C PRO A 439 73.76 -139.94 -73.43
N ASP A 440 74.36 -141.08 -73.05
CA ASP A 440 74.73 -141.66 -71.74
C ASP A 440 76.16 -142.24 -71.84
N ASP A 441 76.91 -142.19 -70.74
CA ASP A 441 77.35 -143.42 -70.04
C ASP A 441 77.85 -143.06 -68.62
N GLN A 442 77.47 -143.85 -67.61
CA GLN A 442 77.28 -143.31 -66.24
C GLN A 442 78.50 -143.32 -65.31
N THR A 443 79.73 -143.28 -65.83
CA THR A 443 80.96 -143.30 -65.01
C THR A 443 81.87 -142.07 -65.13
N GLU A 444 81.77 -141.23 -66.16
CA GLU A 444 82.55 -139.96 -66.21
C GLU A 444 81.85 -138.78 -65.52
N ARG A 445 80.51 -138.79 -65.39
CA ARG A 445 79.72 -137.64 -64.89
C ARG A 445 80.18 -137.11 -63.54
N LEU A 446 80.38 -137.99 -62.55
CA LEU A 446 80.68 -137.62 -61.16
C LEU A 446 81.99 -136.83 -60.99
N GLN A 447 82.89 -136.87 -61.98
CA GLN A 447 84.17 -136.15 -61.91
C GLN A 447 84.08 -134.71 -62.44
N ASN A 448 83.06 -134.40 -63.24
CA ASN A 448 82.86 -133.07 -63.84
C ASN A 448 82.00 -132.14 -62.95
N ASP A 449 81.06 -132.71 -62.20
CA ASP A 449 80.14 -131.95 -61.33
C ASP A 449 80.87 -131.16 -60.23
N LEU A 450 81.99 -131.70 -59.71
CA LEU A 450 82.76 -131.06 -58.64
C LEU A 450 83.44 -129.74 -59.06
N ALA A 451 83.86 -129.64 -60.32
CA ALA A 451 84.52 -128.44 -60.85
C ALA A 451 83.53 -127.28 -60.99
N ASN A 452 82.36 -127.55 -61.56
CA ASN A 452 81.30 -126.53 -61.76
C ASN A 452 80.81 -125.95 -60.43
N MET A 453 80.79 -126.74 -59.36
CA MET A 453 80.33 -126.31 -58.04
C MET A 453 81.28 -125.33 -57.32
N THR A 454 82.51 -125.15 -57.81
CA THR A 454 83.47 -124.20 -57.24
C THR A 454 83.31 -122.81 -57.85
N ALA A 455 83.16 -122.70 -59.18
CA ALA A 455 83.02 -121.42 -59.88
C ALA A 455 81.73 -120.66 -59.53
N THR A 456 80.66 -121.36 -59.15
CA THR A 456 79.39 -120.75 -58.73
C THR A 456 79.50 -120.05 -57.37
N LEU A 457 80.37 -120.51 -56.46
CA LEU A 457 80.54 -119.92 -55.13
C LEU A 457 81.19 -118.52 -55.19
N GLU A 458 82.20 -118.33 -56.03
CA GLU A 458 82.89 -117.04 -56.17
C GLU A 458 81.95 -115.95 -56.75
N SER A 459 81.10 -116.32 -57.72
CA SER A 459 80.10 -115.41 -58.29
C SER A 459 79.12 -114.88 -57.24
N VAL A 460 78.63 -115.75 -56.35
CA VAL A 460 77.67 -115.39 -55.29
C VAL A 460 78.31 -114.47 -54.23
N GLN A 461 79.63 -114.57 -54.00
CA GLN A 461 80.32 -113.70 -53.04
C GLN A 461 80.45 -112.24 -53.54
N VAL A 462 80.66 -112.03 -54.84
CA VAL A 462 80.70 -110.68 -55.44
C VAL A 462 79.31 -110.04 -55.43
N GLU A 463 78.28 -110.80 -55.80
CA GLU A 463 76.88 -110.34 -55.80
C GLU A 463 76.40 -109.97 -54.39
N LYS A 464 76.79 -110.74 -53.37
CA LYS A 464 76.53 -110.43 -51.95
C LYS A 464 77.15 -109.09 -51.52
N ALA A 465 78.36 -108.75 -51.99
CA ALA A 465 79.02 -107.49 -51.64
C ALA A 465 78.25 -106.29 -52.21
N GLN A 466 77.87 -106.34 -53.49
CA GLN A 466 77.12 -105.25 -54.13
C GLN A 466 75.74 -105.02 -53.49
N LEU A 467 75.07 -106.07 -53.04
CA LEU A 467 73.81 -105.95 -52.30
C LEU A 467 74.00 -105.27 -50.93
N ASN A 468 75.13 -105.48 -50.25
CA ASN A 468 75.40 -104.85 -48.96
C ASN A 468 75.63 -103.34 -49.10
N ASP A 469 76.38 -102.90 -50.11
CA ASP A 469 76.60 -101.47 -50.41
C ASP A 469 75.27 -100.75 -50.74
N GLN A 470 74.35 -101.43 -51.43
CA GLN A 470 73.00 -100.90 -51.71
C GLN A 470 72.17 -100.75 -50.43
N VAL A 471 72.24 -101.71 -49.50
CA VAL A 471 71.54 -101.62 -48.19
C VAL A 471 72.06 -100.44 -47.37
N ASP A 472 73.38 -100.24 -47.28
CA ASP A 472 73.96 -99.09 -46.56
C ASP A 472 73.62 -97.73 -47.21
N SER A 473 73.48 -97.69 -48.55
CA SER A 473 73.01 -96.49 -49.26
C SER A 473 71.53 -96.20 -48.98
N LEU A 474 70.68 -97.22 -48.93
CA LEU A 474 69.25 -97.08 -48.63
C LEU A 474 69.00 -96.71 -47.16
N GLY A 475 69.79 -97.25 -46.23
CA GLY A 475 69.71 -96.90 -44.80
C GLY A 475 69.93 -95.40 -44.56
N LYS A 476 70.97 -94.81 -45.17
CA LYS A 476 71.26 -93.37 -45.09
C LYS A 476 70.17 -92.49 -45.72
N GLN A 477 69.52 -92.97 -46.77
CA GLN A 477 68.37 -92.27 -47.38
C GLN A 477 67.14 -92.31 -46.46
N LEU A 478 66.85 -93.45 -45.81
CA LEU A 478 65.78 -93.57 -44.83
C LEU A 478 65.99 -92.67 -43.61
N GLU A 479 67.21 -92.64 -43.07
CA GLU A 479 67.57 -91.82 -41.90
C GLU A 479 67.43 -90.31 -42.21
N HIS A 480 67.86 -89.87 -43.40
CA HIS A 480 67.63 -88.50 -43.86
C HIS A 480 66.15 -88.17 -44.03
N LEU A 481 65.37 -89.06 -44.66
CA LEU A 481 63.93 -88.87 -44.87
C LEU A 481 63.16 -88.82 -43.55
N GLN A 482 63.48 -89.69 -42.57
CA GLN A 482 62.89 -89.65 -41.24
C GLN A 482 63.14 -88.31 -40.53
N LYS A 483 64.36 -87.75 -40.65
CA LYS A 483 64.64 -86.44 -40.09
C LYS A 483 63.80 -85.34 -40.76
N THR A 484 63.78 -85.28 -42.09
CA THR A 484 62.98 -84.26 -42.81
C THR A 484 61.48 -84.38 -42.54
N LEU A 485 60.97 -85.59 -42.28
CA LEU A 485 59.57 -85.81 -41.90
C LEU A 485 59.29 -85.26 -40.49
N HIS A 486 60.22 -85.43 -39.54
CA HIS A 486 60.08 -84.92 -38.18
C HIS A 486 60.14 -83.39 -38.15
N ASP A 487 61.10 -82.78 -38.85
CA ASP A 487 61.25 -81.32 -38.92
C ASP A 487 59.95 -80.67 -39.47
N VAL A 488 59.39 -81.21 -40.56
CA VAL A 488 58.11 -80.76 -41.15
C VAL A 488 56.90 -80.97 -40.22
N GLN A 489 56.89 -82.01 -39.39
CA GLN A 489 55.81 -82.25 -38.42
C GLN A 489 55.82 -81.22 -37.28
N VAL A 490 57.00 -80.77 -36.85
CA VAL A 490 57.14 -79.73 -35.81
C VAL A 490 56.72 -78.36 -36.35
N ASP A 491 57.20 -77.98 -37.53
CA ASP A 491 56.83 -76.70 -38.18
C ASP A 491 55.31 -76.61 -38.43
N GLY A 492 54.69 -77.70 -38.89
CA GLY A 492 53.24 -77.77 -39.11
C GLY A 492 52.42 -77.57 -37.83
N ALA A 493 52.85 -78.15 -36.70
CA ALA A 493 52.18 -77.98 -35.42
C ALA A 493 52.31 -76.54 -34.85
N PHE A 494 53.45 -75.89 -35.11
CA PHE A 494 53.70 -74.52 -34.65
C PHE A 494 52.77 -73.50 -35.36
N GLU A 495 52.72 -73.53 -36.69
CA GLU A 495 51.83 -72.62 -37.45
C GLU A 495 50.34 -72.92 -37.19
N GLN A 496 49.96 -74.17 -36.96
CA GLN A 496 48.57 -74.51 -36.59
C GLN A 496 48.18 -73.95 -35.21
N THR A 497 49.11 -73.94 -34.25
CA THR A 497 48.89 -73.32 -32.92
C THR A 497 48.77 -71.80 -33.02
N LYS A 498 49.58 -71.18 -33.89
CA LYS A 498 49.55 -69.73 -34.17
C LYS A 498 48.24 -69.28 -34.84
N HIS A 499 47.68 -70.09 -35.75
CA HIS A 499 46.38 -69.81 -36.37
C HIS A 499 45.25 -69.78 -35.32
N LEU A 500 45.21 -70.78 -34.42
CA LEU A 500 44.23 -70.86 -33.34
C LEU A 500 44.30 -69.66 -32.36
N ASN A 501 45.51 -69.12 -32.11
CA ASN A 501 45.66 -67.93 -31.26
C ASN A 501 45.09 -66.67 -31.94
N MET A 502 45.31 -66.50 -33.24
CA MET A 502 44.69 -65.41 -34.01
C MET A 502 43.16 -65.55 -34.06
N GLU A 503 42.63 -66.77 -34.22
CA GLU A 503 41.18 -67.01 -34.19
C GLU A 503 40.56 -66.65 -32.84
N ALA A 504 41.24 -66.93 -31.72
CA ALA A 504 40.81 -66.50 -30.39
C ALA A 504 40.80 -64.95 -30.26
N GLU A 505 41.87 -64.28 -30.67
CA GLU A 505 41.95 -62.80 -30.66
C GLU A 505 40.83 -62.14 -31.48
N PHE A 506 40.42 -62.75 -32.62
CA PHE A 506 39.28 -62.26 -33.39
C PHE A 506 37.93 -62.50 -32.71
N VAL A 507 37.75 -63.62 -32.00
CA VAL A 507 36.51 -63.90 -31.24
C VAL A 507 36.34 -62.90 -30.09
N ASP A 508 37.41 -62.64 -29.32
CA ASP A 508 37.39 -61.63 -28.26
C ASP A 508 37.08 -60.23 -28.84
N LYS A 509 37.65 -59.89 -30.01
CA LYS A 509 37.40 -58.61 -30.69
C LYS A 509 35.97 -58.48 -31.22
N ILE A 510 35.32 -59.59 -31.60
CA ILE A 510 33.90 -59.61 -31.97
C ILE A 510 33.04 -59.41 -30.73
N HIS A 511 33.35 -60.07 -29.61
CA HIS A 511 32.59 -59.92 -28.37
C HIS A 511 32.65 -58.49 -27.80
N ASP A 512 33.82 -57.85 -27.84
CA ASP A 512 34.01 -56.41 -27.55
C ASP A 512 33.04 -55.52 -28.36
N LEU A 513 32.88 -55.82 -29.66
CA LEU A 513 32.04 -55.03 -30.58
C LEU A 513 30.55 -55.32 -30.39
N GLU A 514 30.17 -56.55 -30.09
CA GLU A 514 28.80 -56.91 -29.71
C GLU A 514 28.39 -56.23 -28.40
N GLN A 515 29.27 -56.18 -27.40
CA GLN A 515 29.02 -55.50 -26.14
C GLN A 515 28.90 -53.97 -26.32
N GLN A 516 29.77 -53.37 -27.15
CA GLN A 516 29.67 -51.95 -27.50
C GLN A 516 28.38 -51.63 -28.26
N LEU A 517 27.95 -52.50 -29.18
CA LEU A 517 26.68 -52.35 -29.90
C LEU A 517 25.48 -52.44 -28.95
N GLN A 518 25.46 -53.41 -28.02
CA GLN A 518 24.40 -53.56 -27.02
C GLN A 518 24.30 -52.34 -26.09
N ALA A 519 25.44 -51.82 -25.63
CA ALA A 519 25.49 -50.59 -24.84
C ALA A 519 24.93 -49.40 -25.61
N ALA A 520 25.34 -49.22 -26.87
CA ALA A 520 24.84 -48.16 -27.73
C ALA A 520 23.33 -48.28 -28.04
N THR A 521 22.79 -49.50 -28.20
CA THR A 521 21.33 -49.68 -28.37
C THR A 521 20.57 -49.30 -27.11
N ALA A 522 21.03 -49.71 -25.93
CA ALA A 522 20.38 -49.36 -24.66
C ALA A 522 20.42 -47.84 -24.38
N GLU A 523 21.54 -47.18 -24.71
CA GLU A 523 21.65 -45.71 -24.62
C GLU A 523 20.66 -45.00 -25.56
N ASN A 524 20.48 -45.50 -26.79
CA ASN A 524 19.49 -44.95 -27.73
C ASN A 524 18.04 -45.18 -27.25
N GLU A 525 17.72 -46.35 -26.69
CA GLU A 525 16.39 -46.63 -26.13
C GLU A 525 16.05 -45.65 -25.00
N VAL A 526 16.95 -45.49 -24.03
CA VAL A 526 16.81 -44.50 -22.94
C VAL A 526 16.66 -43.07 -23.47
N MET A 527 17.45 -42.69 -24.48
CA MET A 527 17.31 -41.36 -25.12
C MET A 527 15.96 -41.19 -25.82
N THR A 528 15.38 -42.23 -26.42
CA THR A 528 14.03 -42.14 -26.99
C THR A 528 12.92 -42.05 -25.94
N GLU A 529 13.06 -42.68 -24.78
CA GLU A 529 12.12 -42.50 -23.66
C GLU A 529 12.22 -41.08 -23.04
N GLN A 530 13.44 -40.53 -22.93
CA GLN A 530 13.65 -39.14 -22.51
C GLN A 530 13.06 -38.14 -23.51
N LEU A 531 13.15 -38.41 -24.82
CA LEU A 531 12.49 -37.61 -25.85
C LEU A 531 10.95 -37.72 -25.77
N ALA A 532 10.39 -38.92 -25.58
CA ALA A 532 8.95 -39.11 -25.45
C ALA A 532 8.37 -38.43 -24.19
N THR A 533 9.05 -38.54 -23.06
CA THR A 533 8.65 -37.87 -21.80
C THR A 533 8.77 -36.35 -21.90
N SER A 534 9.87 -35.81 -22.46
CA SER A 534 10.01 -34.37 -22.67
C SER A 534 8.96 -33.79 -23.65
N ALA A 535 8.59 -34.52 -24.70
CA ALA A 535 7.50 -34.14 -25.59
C ALA A 535 6.14 -34.09 -24.86
N SER A 536 5.89 -35.05 -23.96
CA SER A 536 4.70 -35.07 -23.10
C SER A 536 4.65 -33.87 -22.16
N THR A 537 5.76 -33.53 -21.49
CA THR A 537 5.81 -32.34 -20.61
C THR A 537 5.63 -31.04 -21.40
N CYS A 538 6.17 -30.94 -22.62
CA CYS A 538 5.95 -29.78 -23.48
C CYS A 538 4.47 -29.62 -23.90
N ALA A 539 3.76 -30.73 -24.13
CA ALA A 539 2.32 -30.70 -24.42
C ALA A 539 1.50 -30.25 -23.20
N ALA A 540 1.86 -30.73 -22.00
CA ALA A 540 1.21 -30.31 -20.74
C ALA A 540 1.43 -28.82 -20.45
N LEU A 541 2.68 -28.33 -20.50
CA LEU A 541 3.01 -26.92 -20.30
C LEU A 541 2.30 -26.00 -21.31
N LYS A 542 2.10 -26.46 -22.55
CA LYS A 542 1.33 -25.70 -23.55
C LYS A 542 -0.14 -25.59 -23.19
N ALA A 543 -0.76 -26.66 -22.69
CA ALA A 543 -2.14 -26.63 -22.20
C ALA A 543 -2.29 -25.73 -20.96
N GLU A 544 -1.33 -25.76 -20.03
CA GLU A 544 -1.30 -24.81 -18.90
C GLU A 544 -1.16 -23.36 -19.38
N MET A 545 -0.30 -23.08 -20.36
CA MET A 545 -0.14 -21.75 -20.94
C MET A 545 -1.43 -21.23 -21.62
N ASP A 546 -2.16 -22.08 -22.35
CA ASP A 546 -3.45 -21.69 -22.95
C ASP A 546 -4.54 -21.44 -21.88
N VAL A 547 -4.52 -22.17 -20.75
CA VAL A 547 -5.38 -21.88 -19.58
C VAL A 547 -5.02 -20.56 -18.92
N VAL A 548 -3.73 -20.28 -18.68
CA VAL A 548 -3.25 -19.00 -18.13
C VAL A 548 -3.59 -17.84 -19.05
N LYS A 549 -3.48 -18.02 -20.37
CA LYS A 549 -3.87 -17.03 -21.38
C LYS A 549 -5.37 -16.72 -21.37
N SER A 550 -6.20 -17.75 -21.17
CA SER A 550 -7.65 -17.57 -20.97
C SER A 550 -7.94 -16.77 -19.68
N GLN A 551 -7.31 -17.14 -18.56
CA GLN A 551 -7.44 -16.41 -17.28
C GLN A 551 -6.98 -14.95 -17.40
N LEU A 552 -5.86 -14.68 -18.09
CA LEU A 552 -5.35 -13.33 -18.35
C LEU A 552 -6.35 -12.51 -19.17
N SER A 553 -6.96 -13.09 -20.21
CA SER A 553 -7.98 -12.40 -21.00
C SER A 553 -9.22 -12.04 -20.17
N LYS A 554 -9.63 -12.91 -19.23
CA LYS A 554 -10.70 -12.60 -18.28
C LYS A 554 -10.30 -11.47 -17.33
N VAL A 555 -9.16 -11.59 -16.65
CA VAL A 555 -8.68 -10.56 -15.70
C VAL A 555 -8.53 -9.20 -16.40
N THR A 556 -8.14 -9.17 -17.67
CA THR A 556 -8.10 -7.94 -18.47
C THR A 556 -9.50 -7.33 -18.65
N ALA A 557 -10.52 -8.14 -18.94
CA ALA A 557 -11.91 -7.67 -19.04
C ALA A 557 -12.44 -7.18 -17.68
N ASP A 558 -12.28 -7.98 -16.62
CA ASP A 558 -12.66 -7.64 -15.25
C ASP A 558 -12.00 -6.30 -14.81
N CYS A 559 -10.74 -6.05 -15.20
CA CYS A 559 -10.06 -4.78 -14.95
C CYS A 559 -10.66 -3.61 -15.75
N THR A 560 -11.04 -3.79 -17.02
CA THR A 560 -11.68 -2.71 -17.80
C THR A 560 -13.07 -2.33 -17.28
N GLU A 561 -13.83 -3.29 -16.74
CA GLU A 561 -15.13 -3.03 -16.09
C GLU A 561 -14.93 -2.19 -14.81
N LEU A 562 -14.00 -2.59 -13.95
CA LEU A 562 -13.62 -1.83 -12.75
C LEU A 562 -13.05 -0.43 -13.06
N GLU A 563 -12.34 -0.27 -14.17
CA GLU A 563 -11.86 1.04 -14.66
C GLU A 563 -13.04 1.96 -15.04
N THR A 564 -14.09 1.41 -15.68
CA THR A 564 -15.31 2.18 -15.99
C THR A 564 -16.13 2.53 -14.76
N ASP A 565 -16.26 1.62 -13.79
CA ASP A 565 -16.91 1.90 -12.50
C ASP A 565 -16.15 2.98 -11.71
N ARG A 566 -14.81 2.89 -11.67
CA ARG A 566 -13.94 3.90 -11.04
C ARG A 566 -14.18 5.29 -11.67
N GLN A 567 -14.33 5.36 -12.99
CA GLN A 567 -14.61 6.60 -13.68
C GLN A 567 -16.02 7.13 -13.42
N ALA A 568 -17.03 6.27 -13.32
CA ALA A 568 -18.39 6.65 -12.94
C ALA A 568 -18.45 7.22 -11.50
N VAL A 569 -17.77 6.58 -10.54
CA VAL A 569 -17.65 7.07 -9.16
C VAL A 569 -16.95 8.43 -9.08
N LEU A 570 -15.91 8.67 -9.89
CA LEU A 570 -15.25 9.98 -9.94
C LEU A 570 -16.19 11.09 -10.44
N VAL A 571 -17.00 10.82 -11.47
CA VAL A 571 -18.00 11.79 -11.97
C VAL A 571 -19.03 12.14 -10.88
N GLU A 572 -19.49 11.16 -10.10
CA GLU A 572 -20.44 11.41 -9.01
C GLU A 572 -19.78 12.16 -7.83
N ILE A 573 -18.49 11.90 -7.54
CA ILE A 573 -17.72 12.68 -6.56
C ILE A 573 -17.61 14.15 -6.98
N ASP A 574 -17.34 14.44 -8.24
CA ASP A 574 -17.29 15.83 -8.74
C ASP A 574 -18.68 16.49 -8.82
N ARG A 575 -19.73 15.73 -9.10
CA ARG A 575 -21.13 16.20 -8.99
C ARG A 575 -21.47 16.61 -7.54
N VAL A 576 -21.13 15.79 -6.55
CA VAL A 576 -21.34 16.10 -5.13
C VAL A 576 -20.45 17.27 -4.68
N ARG A 577 -19.19 17.31 -5.13
CA ARG A 577 -18.26 18.42 -4.84
C ARG A 577 -18.79 19.76 -5.35
N THR A 578 -19.24 19.82 -6.60
CA THR A 578 -19.81 21.05 -7.19
C THR A 578 -21.13 21.45 -6.51
N GLU A 579 -21.99 20.49 -6.16
CA GLU A 579 -23.22 20.75 -5.40
C GLU A 579 -22.90 21.35 -4.02
N LEU A 580 -21.97 20.77 -3.26
CA LEU A 580 -21.53 21.28 -1.95
C LEU A 580 -20.89 22.67 -2.05
N THR A 581 -20.03 22.91 -3.03
CA THR A 581 -19.44 24.25 -3.27
C THR A 581 -20.51 25.30 -3.57
N SER A 582 -21.55 24.94 -4.35
CA SER A 582 -22.67 25.86 -4.62
C SER A 582 -23.51 26.16 -3.36
N LYS A 583 -23.67 25.17 -2.47
CA LYS A 583 -24.36 25.34 -1.17
C LYS A 583 -23.53 26.19 -0.20
N LEU A 584 -22.20 26.04 -0.20
CA LEU A 584 -21.28 26.88 0.58
C LEU A 584 -21.39 28.35 0.16
N ALA A 585 -21.23 28.64 -1.13
CA ALA A 585 -21.31 30.02 -1.66
C ALA A 585 -22.64 30.71 -1.34
N ARG A 586 -23.78 29.99 -1.42
CA ARG A 586 -25.08 30.50 -0.99
C ARG A 586 -25.10 30.87 0.50
N LYS A 587 -24.48 30.04 1.36
CA LYS A 587 -24.41 30.30 2.81
C LYS A 587 -23.46 31.43 3.17
N GLU A 588 -22.36 31.60 2.44
CA GLU A 588 -21.45 32.75 2.56
C GLU A 588 -22.18 34.07 2.25
N VAL A 589 -22.96 34.11 1.16
CA VAL A 589 -23.81 35.28 0.82
C VAL A 589 -24.84 35.58 1.92
N THR A 590 -25.52 34.56 2.48
CA THR A 590 -26.47 34.80 3.60
C THR A 590 -25.75 35.24 4.88
N LEU A 591 -24.54 34.76 5.14
CA LEU A 591 -23.74 35.17 6.29
C LEU A 591 -23.29 36.64 6.16
N ASP A 592 -22.90 37.09 4.97
CA ASP A 592 -22.52 38.47 4.73
C ASP A 592 -23.74 39.42 4.79
N ARG A 593 -24.91 39.00 4.29
CA ARG A 593 -26.18 39.71 4.54
C ARG A 593 -26.42 39.89 6.04
N LEU A 594 -26.37 38.80 6.83
CA LEU A 594 -26.57 38.85 8.29
C LEU A 594 -25.53 39.72 9.01
N LYS A 595 -24.28 39.78 8.54
CA LYS A 595 -23.28 40.74 9.06
C LYS A 595 -23.73 42.19 8.81
N THR A 596 -24.20 42.51 7.59
CA THR A 596 -24.65 43.89 7.28
C THR A 596 -25.89 44.29 8.09
N GLU A 597 -26.86 43.39 8.25
CA GLU A 597 -28.03 43.60 9.12
C GLU A 597 -27.60 43.84 10.58
N ASN A 598 -26.67 43.05 11.10
CA ASN A 598 -26.12 43.23 12.45
C ASN A 598 -25.42 44.59 12.61
N THR A 599 -24.59 45.02 11.65
CA THR A 599 -23.97 46.36 11.70
C THR A 599 -25.01 47.49 11.66
N MET A 600 -26.13 47.33 10.93
CA MET A 600 -27.21 48.31 10.92
C MET A 600 -27.95 48.37 12.27
N VAL A 601 -28.18 47.20 12.90
CA VAL A 601 -28.76 47.13 14.24
C VAL A 601 -27.83 47.78 15.26
N GLN A 602 -26.53 47.52 15.21
CA GLN A 602 -25.53 48.14 16.09
C GLN A 602 -25.54 49.67 15.97
N MET A 603 -25.50 50.22 14.74
CA MET A 603 -25.62 51.66 14.51
C MET A 603 -26.93 52.25 15.05
N LYS A 604 -28.03 51.49 14.97
CA LYS A 604 -29.34 51.91 15.50
C LYS A 604 -29.38 51.88 17.03
N VAL A 605 -28.72 50.92 17.67
CA VAL A 605 -28.54 50.88 19.13
C VAL A 605 -27.70 52.06 19.61
N GLU A 606 -26.56 52.35 18.95
CA GLU A 606 -25.70 53.49 19.27
C GLU A 606 -26.44 54.83 19.13
N ALA A 607 -27.22 55.00 18.05
CA ALA A 607 -28.08 56.17 17.86
C ALA A 607 -29.15 56.29 18.98
N LEU A 608 -29.79 55.18 19.37
CA LEU A 608 -30.76 55.17 20.46
C LEU A 608 -30.14 55.49 21.82
N MET A 609 -28.94 54.96 22.11
CA MET A 609 -28.19 55.31 23.33
C MET A 609 -27.88 56.80 23.39
N LYS A 610 -27.40 57.40 22.29
CA LYS A 610 -27.18 58.84 22.21
C LYS A 610 -28.45 59.66 22.41
N THR A 611 -29.59 59.25 21.84
CA THR A 611 -30.88 59.94 22.13
C THR A 611 -31.32 59.75 23.58
N ASN A 612 -30.95 58.65 24.23
CA ASN A 612 -31.24 58.43 25.65
C ASN A 612 -30.36 59.30 26.56
N GLU A 613 -29.08 59.51 26.20
CA GLU A 613 -28.19 60.47 26.86
C GLU A 613 -28.71 61.92 26.72
N GLU A 614 -29.15 62.29 25.52
CA GLU A 614 -29.79 63.60 25.25
C GLU A 614 -31.08 63.76 26.09
N LEU A 615 -31.92 62.72 26.17
CA LEU A 615 -33.10 62.72 27.03
C LEU A 615 -32.75 62.80 28.53
N HIS A 616 -31.71 62.12 29.00
CA HIS A 616 -31.25 62.25 30.39
C HIS A 616 -30.71 63.66 30.69
N SER A 617 -30.03 64.30 29.73
CA SER A 617 -29.61 65.69 29.85
C SER A 617 -30.81 66.64 29.90
N ILE A 618 -31.85 66.41 29.08
CA ILE A 618 -33.08 67.20 29.10
C ILE A 618 -33.83 66.99 30.42
N VAL A 619 -34.00 65.75 30.87
CA VAL A 619 -34.63 65.41 32.16
C VAL A 619 -33.91 66.12 33.29
N LYS A 620 -32.57 66.06 33.34
CA LYS A 620 -31.79 66.77 34.36
C LYS A 620 -32.00 68.28 34.28
N ILE A 621 -31.94 68.90 33.10
CA ILE A 621 -32.20 70.34 32.94
C ILE A 621 -33.63 70.70 33.42
N THR A 622 -34.62 69.83 33.19
CA THR A 622 -35.98 70.04 33.72
C THR A 622 -36.12 69.75 35.21
N GLU A 623 -35.30 68.88 35.81
CA GLU A 623 -35.21 68.71 37.27
C GLU A 623 -34.56 69.93 37.91
N ASP A 624 -33.38 70.34 37.44
CA ASP A 624 -32.66 71.53 37.89
C ASP A 624 -33.58 72.77 37.78
N ALA A 625 -34.30 72.94 36.66
CA ALA A 625 -35.29 74.00 36.48
C ALA A 625 -36.55 73.83 37.35
N TYR A 626 -37.01 72.60 37.63
CA TYR A 626 -38.13 72.35 38.55
C TYR A 626 -37.76 72.70 40.00
N TYR A 627 -36.54 72.39 40.44
CA TYR A 627 -36.05 72.77 41.76
C TYR A 627 -35.84 74.29 41.86
N GLN A 628 -35.31 74.95 40.82
CA GLN A 628 -35.23 76.41 40.75
C GLN A 628 -36.62 77.06 40.81
N ILE A 629 -37.56 76.64 39.96
CA ILE A 629 -38.94 77.15 39.96
C ILE A 629 -39.64 76.88 41.30
N ARG A 630 -39.32 75.79 42.01
CA ARG A 630 -39.87 75.51 43.35
C ARG A 630 -39.32 76.45 44.43
N GLU A 631 -38.09 76.94 44.26
CA GLU A 631 -37.47 77.95 45.12
C GLU A 631 -38.02 79.35 44.79
N ASP A 632 -38.18 79.66 43.51
CA ASP A 632 -38.77 80.92 43.02
C ASP A 632 -40.28 81.04 43.36
N VAL A 633 -41.05 79.93 43.29
CA VAL A 633 -42.49 79.87 43.63
C VAL A 633 -42.73 79.88 45.15
N SER A 634 -41.69 79.66 45.96
CA SER A 634 -41.75 80.03 47.39
C SER A 634 -41.61 81.55 47.62
N SER A 635 -41.26 82.31 46.57
CA SER A 635 -40.71 83.66 46.69
C SER A 635 -41.51 84.76 45.95
N GLN A 636 -42.51 84.42 45.13
CA GLN A 636 -43.46 85.42 44.61
C GLN A 636 -44.84 84.86 44.24
N SER A 637 -45.89 85.56 44.69
CA SER A 637 -47.29 85.22 44.43
C SER A 637 -48.03 86.35 43.71
N LEU A 638 -48.60 86.02 42.54
CA LEU A 638 -49.84 86.60 42.01
C LEU A 638 -49.81 88.04 41.41
N GLU A 639 -48.89 88.33 40.52
CA GLU A 639 -48.92 89.46 39.55
C GLU A 639 -48.22 88.96 38.25
N GLU A 640 -48.72 89.10 37.01
CA GLU A 640 -50.00 89.59 36.46
C GLU A 640 -50.48 88.67 35.31
N VAL A 641 -51.77 88.71 34.92
CA VAL A 641 -52.39 87.77 33.95
C VAL A 641 -52.74 88.44 32.61
N GLU A 642 -51.86 89.30 32.07
CA GLU A 642 -52.13 90.08 30.85
C GLU A 642 -51.08 89.93 29.73
N CYS A 643 -51.20 88.87 28.91
CA CYS A 643 -50.85 88.95 27.47
C CYS A 643 -51.45 87.79 26.64
N MET A 644 -52.70 87.96 26.18
CA MET A 644 -53.42 87.02 25.30
C MET A 644 -52.88 86.94 23.84
N ALA A 645 -51.57 87.16 23.65
CA ALA A 645 -50.87 87.03 22.38
C ALA A 645 -50.01 85.74 22.32
N GLY A 646 -49.32 85.40 23.41
CA GLY A 646 -48.41 84.24 23.47
C GLY A 646 -49.12 82.90 23.20
N VAL A 647 -50.27 82.69 23.85
CA VAL A 647 -51.11 81.48 23.73
C VAL A 647 -51.49 81.16 22.28
N LYS A 648 -51.63 82.19 21.42
CA LYS A 648 -51.93 81.96 19.99
C LYS A 648 -50.71 81.46 19.22
N ALA A 649 -49.54 82.08 19.44
CA ALA A 649 -48.29 81.62 18.82
C ALA A 649 -47.88 80.22 19.31
N GLU A 650 -48.12 79.89 20.58
CA GLU A 650 -47.97 78.53 21.09
C GLU A 650 -48.96 77.55 20.45
N ASN A 651 -50.24 77.91 20.27
CA ASN A 651 -51.21 77.03 19.62
C ASN A 651 -50.84 76.76 18.15
N ASP A 652 -50.41 77.79 17.41
CA ASP A 652 -49.95 77.65 16.02
C ASP A 652 -48.65 76.78 15.94
N SER A 653 -47.73 76.95 16.89
CA SER A 653 -46.52 76.12 17.05
C SER A 653 -46.85 74.67 17.42
N LEU A 654 -47.82 74.45 18.31
CA LEU A 654 -48.32 73.13 18.70
C LEU A 654 -49.03 72.44 17.54
N GLN A 655 -49.81 73.15 16.72
CA GLN A 655 -50.38 72.59 15.49
C GLN A 655 -49.30 72.19 14.49
N ALA A 656 -48.25 73.01 14.31
CA ALA A 656 -47.10 72.65 13.48
C ALA A 656 -46.38 71.39 14.02
N ARG A 657 -46.19 71.29 15.35
CA ARG A 657 -45.60 70.11 15.99
C ARG A 657 -46.48 68.86 15.85
N VAL A 658 -47.81 69.00 15.95
CA VAL A 658 -48.76 67.90 15.71
C VAL A 658 -48.72 67.45 14.23
N GLN A 659 -48.65 68.35 13.26
CA GLN A 659 -48.44 67.95 11.85
C GLN A 659 -47.09 67.26 11.61
N GLY A 660 -46.04 67.67 12.34
CA GLY A 660 -44.74 67.00 12.32
C GLY A 660 -44.83 65.57 12.85
N LEU A 661 -45.48 65.38 14.00
CA LEU A 661 -45.70 64.08 14.62
C LEU A 661 -46.60 63.16 13.78
N LEU A 662 -47.64 63.69 13.13
CA LEU A 662 -48.48 62.92 12.20
C LEU A 662 -47.68 62.40 11.00
N LYS A 663 -46.83 63.23 10.38
CA LYS A 663 -45.95 62.79 9.29
C LYS A 663 -44.90 61.76 9.74
N GLN A 664 -44.46 61.83 10.99
CA GLN A 664 -43.58 60.82 11.58
C GLN A 664 -44.35 59.51 11.86
N LEU A 665 -45.62 59.59 12.23
CA LEU A 665 -46.51 58.43 12.36
C LEU A 665 -46.78 57.77 11.00
N ASP A 666 -47.15 58.54 9.97
CA ASP A 666 -47.35 58.04 8.60
C ASP A 666 -46.09 57.29 8.08
N ALA A 667 -44.91 57.85 8.33
CA ALA A 667 -43.63 57.23 7.97
C ALA A 667 -43.35 55.96 8.79
N ALA A 668 -43.63 55.97 10.10
CA ALA A 668 -43.48 54.79 10.95
C ALA A 668 -44.44 53.67 10.55
N GLU A 669 -45.70 53.99 10.23
CA GLU A 669 -46.69 53.03 9.71
C GLU A 669 -46.26 52.45 8.36
N SER A 670 -45.70 53.25 7.45
CA SER A 670 -45.11 52.76 6.21
C SER A 670 -43.96 51.77 6.45
N THR A 671 -43.04 52.06 7.38
CA THR A 671 -41.96 51.11 7.74
C THR A 671 -42.49 49.87 8.46
N ASN A 672 -43.56 49.98 9.25
CA ASN A 672 -44.23 48.84 9.87
C ASN A 672 -44.97 47.96 8.83
N GLY A 673 -45.42 48.53 7.71
CA GLY A 673 -45.90 47.76 6.55
C GLY A 673 -44.77 46.91 5.96
N GLN A 674 -43.66 47.55 5.57
CA GLN A 674 -42.49 46.86 5.02
C GLN A 674 -41.93 45.77 5.95
N LEU A 675 -41.95 46.00 7.27
CA LEU A 675 -41.54 45.00 8.26
C LEU A 675 -42.53 43.81 8.37
N ARG A 676 -43.82 44.00 8.10
CA ARG A 676 -44.78 42.89 8.04
C ARG A 676 -44.58 42.07 6.77
N ASP A 677 -44.34 42.72 5.64
CA ASP A 677 -44.09 42.05 4.36
C ASP A 677 -42.80 41.19 4.41
N LEU A 678 -41.74 41.72 5.05
CA LEU A 678 -40.51 40.95 5.31
C LEU A 678 -40.70 39.80 6.32
N VAL A 679 -41.66 39.92 7.25
CA VAL A 679 -42.00 38.83 8.18
C VAL A 679 -42.79 37.73 7.45
N THR A 680 -43.72 38.06 6.56
CA THR A 680 -44.44 37.03 5.79
C THR A 680 -43.53 36.31 4.79
N GLU A 681 -42.58 37.01 4.16
CA GLU A 681 -41.52 36.41 3.33
C GLU A 681 -40.67 35.41 4.16
N ALA A 682 -40.22 35.83 5.35
CA ALA A 682 -39.48 34.95 6.27
C ALA A 682 -40.31 33.78 6.83
N GLU A 683 -41.63 33.92 6.95
CA GLU A 683 -42.53 32.81 7.32
C GLU A 683 -42.71 31.81 6.17
N THR A 684 -42.70 32.25 4.91
CA THR A 684 -42.68 31.34 3.75
C THR A 684 -41.36 30.59 3.61
N ASP A 685 -40.21 31.28 3.73
CA ASP A 685 -38.87 30.66 3.73
C ASP A 685 -38.74 29.57 4.80
N LYS A 686 -39.29 29.82 5.99
CA LYS A 686 -39.29 28.91 7.13
C LYS A 686 -40.06 27.62 6.85
N GLU A 687 -41.21 27.69 6.19
CA GLU A 687 -42.00 26.51 5.84
C GLU A 687 -41.35 25.74 4.66
N GLU A 688 -40.76 26.42 3.68
CA GLU A 688 -39.98 25.73 2.63
C GLU A 688 -38.75 24.99 3.22
N LEU A 689 -38.02 25.62 4.16
CA LEU A 689 -36.89 24.99 4.85
C LEU A 689 -37.31 23.78 5.70
N LYS A 690 -38.54 23.78 6.24
CA LYS A 690 -39.13 22.70 7.03
C LYS A 690 -39.56 21.53 6.15
N ASP A 691 -40.13 21.77 4.98
CA ASP A 691 -40.45 20.71 4.00
C ASP A 691 -39.16 20.09 3.41
N ASN A 692 -38.16 20.92 3.11
CA ASN A 692 -36.82 20.44 2.73
C ASN A 692 -36.18 19.58 3.85
N LEU A 693 -36.29 19.99 5.12
CA LEU A 693 -35.81 19.21 6.25
C LEU A 693 -36.54 17.86 6.34
N GLN A 694 -37.87 17.86 6.25
CA GLN A 694 -38.68 16.63 6.27
C GLN A 694 -38.30 15.66 5.15
N ALA A 695 -38.04 16.16 3.93
CA ALA A 695 -37.54 15.35 2.83
C ALA A 695 -36.18 14.71 3.12
N THR A 696 -35.24 15.46 3.74
CA THR A 696 -33.93 14.89 4.13
C THR A 696 -34.02 13.88 5.27
N VAL A 697 -34.97 14.04 6.21
CA VAL A 697 -35.25 13.06 7.26
C VAL A 697 -35.74 11.75 6.65
N SER A 698 -36.70 11.78 5.73
CA SER A 698 -37.19 10.57 5.07
C SER A 698 -36.13 9.87 4.18
N GLN A 699 -35.18 10.63 3.62
CA GLN A 699 -34.02 10.04 2.94
C GLN A 699 -33.05 9.36 3.93
N LEU A 700 -32.84 9.92 5.12
CA LEU A 700 -32.05 9.31 6.18
C LEU A 700 -32.70 8.02 6.71
N GLU A 701 -34.02 8.03 6.95
CA GLU A 701 -34.79 6.85 7.36
C GLU A 701 -34.67 5.72 6.31
N ALA A 702 -34.79 6.04 5.02
CA ALA A 702 -34.59 5.08 3.93
C ALA A 702 -33.13 4.58 3.80
N CYS A 703 -32.13 5.37 4.22
CA CYS A 703 -30.75 4.90 4.30
C CYS A 703 -30.53 4.00 5.51
N GLN A 704 -31.13 4.32 6.67
CA GLN A 704 -31.00 3.54 7.88
C GLN A 704 -31.68 2.16 7.76
N TYR A 705 -32.87 2.09 7.15
CA TYR A 705 -33.52 0.80 6.84
C TYR A 705 -32.65 -0.12 5.95
N ARG A 706 -31.89 0.45 5.01
CA ARG A 706 -30.92 -0.33 4.19
C ARG A 706 -29.71 -0.80 4.98
N ALA A 707 -29.26 -0.03 5.98
CA ALA A 707 -28.21 -0.46 6.90
C ALA A 707 -28.69 -1.61 7.81
N ASP A 708 -29.88 -1.47 8.41
CA ASP A 708 -30.49 -2.52 9.25
C ASP A 708 -30.66 -3.86 8.48
N MET A 709 -31.02 -3.79 7.19
CA MET A 709 -31.10 -4.98 6.32
C MET A 709 -29.73 -5.59 5.98
N ALA A 710 -28.68 -4.77 5.84
CA ALA A 710 -27.31 -5.26 5.66
C ALA A 710 -26.78 -5.92 6.95
N ASP A 711 -27.08 -5.36 8.12
CA ASP A 711 -26.65 -5.92 9.41
C ASP A 711 -27.35 -7.25 9.74
N ASP A 712 -28.63 -7.45 9.38
CA ASP A 712 -29.27 -8.77 9.50
C ASP A 712 -28.71 -9.79 8.48
N ALA A 713 -28.31 -9.36 7.28
CA ALA A 713 -27.61 -10.21 6.32
C ALA A 713 -26.22 -10.65 6.85
N ILE A 714 -25.44 -9.72 7.38
CA ILE A 714 -24.16 -10.00 8.07
C ILE A 714 -24.39 -10.88 9.30
N GLY A 715 -25.49 -10.66 10.04
CA GLY A 715 -25.93 -11.48 11.17
C GLY A 715 -26.27 -12.92 10.79
N LYS A 716 -26.85 -13.15 9.60
CA LYS A 716 -27.08 -14.49 9.03
C LYS A 716 -25.76 -15.18 8.71
N VAL A 717 -24.87 -14.53 7.96
CA VAL A 717 -23.55 -15.09 7.60
C VAL A 717 -22.71 -15.40 8.84
N ARG A 718 -22.71 -14.53 9.86
CA ARG A 718 -21.99 -14.76 11.12
C ARG A 718 -22.52 -15.98 11.88
N ARG A 719 -23.84 -16.21 11.90
CA ARG A 719 -24.47 -17.38 12.52
C ARG A 719 -24.12 -18.66 11.77
N GLU A 720 -24.18 -18.63 10.44
CA GLU A 720 -23.81 -19.75 9.58
C GLU A 720 -22.34 -20.18 9.78
N LEU A 721 -21.42 -19.22 9.74
CA LEU A 721 -19.99 -19.47 9.98
C LEU A 721 -19.71 -20.01 11.40
N SER A 722 -20.47 -19.53 12.40
CA SER A 722 -20.36 -20.01 13.79
C SER A 722 -20.83 -21.46 13.94
N ALA A 723 -21.89 -21.86 13.23
CA ALA A 723 -22.36 -23.24 13.21
C ALA A 723 -21.36 -24.17 12.49
N GLN A 724 -20.76 -23.72 11.39
CA GLN A 724 -19.72 -24.47 10.67
C GLN A 724 -18.44 -24.66 11.50
N LEU A 725 -18.05 -23.66 12.30
CA LEU A 725 -16.96 -23.78 13.27
C LEU A 725 -17.29 -24.81 14.36
N GLN A 726 -18.47 -24.74 14.98
CA GLN A 726 -18.89 -25.70 16.00
C GLN A 726 -18.92 -27.15 15.48
N ALA A 727 -19.43 -27.37 14.27
CA ALA A 727 -19.39 -28.70 13.64
C ALA A 727 -17.96 -29.21 13.40
N LYS A 728 -17.00 -28.31 13.13
CA LYS A 728 -15.58 -28.66 12.97
C LYS A 728 -14.87 -28.90 14.31
N ASP A 729 -15.23 -28.18 15.37
CA ASP A 729 -14.75 -28.45 16.73
C ASP A 729 -15.23 -29.83 17.22
N GLU A 730 -16.49 -30.21 16.92
CA GLU A 730 -17.02 -31.55 17.22
C GLU A 730 -16.30 -32.67 16.43
N GLU A 731 -16.07 -32.47 15.13
CA GLU A 731 -15.28 -33.39 14.29
C GLU A 731 -13.84 -33.57 14.82
N LEU A 732 -13.21 -32.48 15.27
CA LEU A 732 -11.87 -32.49 15.84
C LEU A 732 -11.83 -33.15 17.23
N MET A 733 -12.86 -32.97 18.07
CA MET A 733 -13.00 -33.73 19.32
C MET A 733 -13.11 -35.24 19.07
N ASN A 734 -13.92 -35.66 18.09
CA ASN A 734 -14.09 -37.07 17.74
C ASN A 734 -12.75 -37.68 17.25
N LEU A 735 -12.06 -37.01 16.33
CA LEU A 735 -10.73 -37.43 15.87
C LEU A 735 -9.67 -37.47 16.99
N THR A 736 -9.81 -36.62 18.02
CA THR A 736 -8.94 -36.63 19.20
C THR A 736 -9.23 -37.85 20.09
N PHE A 737 -10.51 -38.19 20.29
CA PHE A 737 -10.93 -39.38 21.04
C PHE A 737 -10.49 -40.68 20.33
N ASP A 738 -10.67 -40.76 19.01
CA ASP A 738 -10.21 -41.90 18.20
C ASP A 738 -8.68 -42.06 18.24
N ASN A 739 -7.92 -40.95 18.19
CA ASN A 739 -6.48 -40.97 18.41
C ASN A 739 -6.10 -41.50 19.80
N GLN A 740 -6.85 -41.14 20.85
CA GLN A 740 -6.61 -41.63 22.21
C GLN A 740 -6.95 -43.13 22.33
N ALA A 741 -8.02 -43.59 21.67
CA ALA A 741 -8.38 -45.00 21.59
C ALA A 741 -7.32 -45.83 20.84
N LEU A 742 -6.81 -45.33 19.70
CA LEU A 742 -5.73 -45.97 18.94
C LEU A 742 -4.43 -46.05 19.75
N ARG A 743 -4.03 -44.97 20.45
CA ARG A 743 -2.87 -45.01 21.37
C ARG A 743 -3.04 -46.05 22.48
N SER A 744 -4.24 -46.17 23.04
CA SER A 744 -4.56 -47.19 24.05
C SER A 744 -4.47 -48.63 23.50
N GLN A 745 -4.79 -48.83 22.22
CA GLN A 745 -4.60 -50.12 21.54
C GLN A 745 -3.13 -50.42 21.27
N VAL A 746 -2.34 -49.43 20.85
CA VAL A 746 -0.88 -49.58 20.64
C VAL A 746 -0.17 -49.92 21.96
N GLU A 747 -0.53 -49.27 23.06
CA GLU A 747 0.02 -49.55 24.39
C GLU A 747 -0.34 -50.97 24.89
N SER A 748 -1.57 -51.42 24.64
CA SER A 748 -2.02 -52.79 24.91
C SER A 748 -1.31 -53.85 24.05
N LEU A 749 -1.03 -53.53 22.78
CA LEU A 749 -0.23 -54.38 21.90
C LEU A 749 1.24 -54.42 22.35
N GLY A 750 1.81 -53.31 22.82
CA GLY A 750 3.13 -53.26 23.44
C GLY A 750 3.24 -54.20 24.64
N GLN A 751 2.30 -54.10 25.60
CA GLN A 751 2.24 -54.99 26.76
C GLN A 751 2.18 -56.47 26.35
N ARG A 752 1.43 -56.82 25.30
CA ARG A 752 1.40 -58.20 24.76
C ARG A 752 2.70 -58.63 24.08
N VAL A 753 3.45 -57.71 23.48
CA VAL A 753 4.80 -57.99 22.94
C VAL A 753 5.79 -58.22 24.09
N ASP A 754 5.71 -57.44 25.17
CA ASP A 754 6.54 -57.61 26.37
C ASP A 754 6.23 -58.95 27.08
N GLU A 755 4.94 -59.30 27.21
CA GLU A 755 4.50 -60.62 27.69
C GLU A 755 5.07 -61.75 26.83
N LEU A 756 4.98 -61.63 25.49
CA LEU A 756 5.52 -62.63 24.57
C LEU A 756 7.05 -62.72 24.63
N GLN A 757 7.77 -61.61 24.76
CA GLN A 757 9.22 -61.61 24.96
C GLN A 757 9.60 -62.27 26.30
N SER A 758 8.85 -62.03 27.37
CA SER A 758 9.05 -62.72 28.65
C SER A 758 8.76 -64.22 28.56
N CYS A 759 7.76 -64.63 27.78
CA CYS A 759 7.47 -66.04 27.51
C CYS A 759 8.57 -66.70 26.67
N ILE A 760 9.03 -66.05 25.60
CA ILE A 760 10.15 -66.52 24.76
C ILE A 760 11.39 -66.72 25.62
N LYS A 761 11.77 -65.70 26.39
CA LYS A 761 12.92 -65.78 27.30
C LYS A 761 12.78 -66.90 28.32
N PHE A 762 11.61 -67.07 28.93
CA PHE A 762 11.36 -68.19 29.84
C PHE A 762 11.51 -69.56 29.14
N THR A 763 11.09 -69.68 27.88
CA THR A 763 11.30 -70.91 27.09
C THR A 763 12.75 -71.10 26.63
N GLU A 764 13.51 -70.02 26.40
CA GLU A 764 14.95 -70.10 26.13
C GLU A 764 15.72 -70.53 27.40
N ASP A 765 15.49 -69.87 28.53
CA ASP A 765 16.06 -70.23 29.83
C ASP A 765 15.74 -71.69 30.19
N ALA A 766 14.49 -72.13 29.98
CA ALA A 766 14.08 -73.53 30.16
C ALA A 766 14.72 -74.50 29.15
N TYR A 767 14.92 -74.09 27.89
CA TYR A 767 15.61 -74.90 26.87
C TYR A 767 17.10 -75.09 27.19
N TYR A 768 17.77 -74.05 27.68
CA TYR A 768 19.15 -74.15 28.15
C TYR A 768 19.27 -75.03 29.39
N GLN A 769 18.37 -74.88 30.36
CA GLN A 769 18.31 -75.76 31.54
C GLN A 769 18.07 -77.23 31.14
N MET A 770 17.07 -77.50 30.29
CA MET A 770 16.81 -78.85 29.77
C MET A 770 18.00 -79.43 29.00
N ARG A 771 18.79 -78.62 28.29
CA ARG A 771 19.99 -79.07 27.57
C ARG A 771 21.12 -79.47 28.52
N GLU A 772 21.22 -78.81 29.67
CA GLU A 772 22.17 -79.13 30.74
C GLU A 772 21.73 -80.40 31.50
N ASP A 773 20.42 -80.52 31.80
CA ASP A 773 19.83 -81.71 32.44
C ASP A 773 19.87 -82.97 31.53
N VAL A 774 19.58 -82.82 30.22
CA VAL A 774 19.65 -83.91 29.23
C VAL A 774 21.09 -84.37 28.97
N SER A 775 22.10 -83.54 29.24
CA SER A 775 23.50 -83.99 29.26
C SER A 775 23.81 -84.93 30.45
N SER A 776 22.91 -85.01 31.43
CA SER A 776 23.08 -85.76 32.68
C SER A 776 22.19 -87.01 32.80
N GLN A 777 21.01 -87.01 32.16
CA GLN A 777 19.95 -88.00 32.42
C GLN A 777 19.42 -88.70 31.14
N ALA A 778 20.26 -88.91 30.12
CA ALA A 778 19.89 -89.52 28.84
C ALA A 778 20.10 -91.07 28.78
N LEU A 779 19.73 -91.78 29.84
CA LEU A 779 19.54 -93.24 29.83
C LEU A 779 18.27 -93.61 30.62
N ASP A 780 17.61 -94.67 30.15
CA ASP A 780 16.37 -95.31 30.60
C ASP A 780 15.01 -94.63 30.25
N ASP A 781 14.05 -95.49 29.92
CA ASP A 781 12.57 -95.31 29.86
C ASP A 781 11.91 -94.40 28.79
N VAL A 782 12.15 -94.69 27.50
CA VAL A 782 11.23 -94.33 26.40
C VAL A 782 10.14 -95.41 26.23
N ALA A 783 8.96 -95.24 26.83
CA ALA A 783 7.94 -96.31 26.86
C ALA A 783 6.44 -95.94 26.77
N SER A 784 6.02 -94.74 26.33
CA SER A 784 4.57 -94.44 26.15
C SER A 784 4.21 -93.37 25.09
N VAL A 785 4.58 -93.59 23.81
CA VAL A 785 4.30 -92.63 22.72
C VAL A 785 3.11 -93.08 21.86
N ALA A 786 1.90 -92.65 22.24
CA ALA A 786 0.69 -92.77 21.42
C ALA A 786 -0.18 -91.49 21.47
N PRO A 787 -0.74 -91.05 22.63
CA PRO A 787 -1.55 -89.84 22.69
C PRO A 787 -0.75 -88.57 22.36
N VAL A 788 0.48 -88.48 22.89
CA VAL A 788 1.43 -87.37 22.63
C VAL A 788 1.70 -87.18 21.13
N LYS A 789 1.60 -88.24 20.32
CA LYS A 789 1.89 -88.14 18.89
C LYS A 789 0.79 -87.41 18.12
N ALA A 790 -0.48 -87.73 18.39
CA ALA A 790 -1.62 -87.04 17.78
C ALA A 790 -1.73 -85.58 18.25
N GLU A 791 -1.40 -85.30 19.51
CA GLU A 791 -1.36 -83.95 20.06
C GLU A 791 -0.21 -83.11 19.45
N ASN A 792 0.96 -83.72 19.24
CA ASN A 792 2.08 -83.10 18.54
C ASN A 792 1.79 -82.88 17.04
N GLU A 793 1.14 -83.83 16.36
CA GLU A 793 0.66 -83.65 14.97
C GLU A 793 -0.36 -82.50 14.88
N SER A 794 -1.30 -82.37 15.83
CA SER A 794 -2.23 -81.23 15.90
C SER A 794 -1.53 -79.89 16.19
N LEU A 795 -0.49 -79.88 17.03
CA LEU A 795 0.30 -78.69 17.33
C LEU A 795 1.19 -78.29 16.15
N GLN A 796 1.72 -79.25 15.39
CA GLN A 796 2.49 -78.99 14.16
C GLN A 796 1.62 -78.32 13.08
N THR A 797 0.41 -78.82 12.84
CA THR A 797 -0.56 -78.13 11.97
C THR A 797 -0.84 -76.72 12.48
N ARG A 798 -1.07 -76.56 13.79
CA ARG A 798 -1.36 -75.24 14.38
C ARG A 798 -0.19 -74.25 14.30
N VAL A 799 1.05 -74.74 14.35
CA VAL A 799 2.26 -73.94 14.13
C VAL A 799 2.41 -73.61 12.65
N HIS A 800 2.02 -74.50 11.73
CA HIS A 800 2.01 -74.21 10.29
C HIS A 800 1.01 -73.10 9.95
N ASP A 801 -0.24 -73.16 10.44
CA ASP A 801 -1.25 -72.09 10.30
C ASP A 801 -0.69 -70.71 10.71
N LEU A 802 0.06 -70.67 11.83
CA LEU A 802 0.59 -69.45 12.42
C LEU A 802 1.86 -68.94 11.72
N LEU A 803 2.64 -69.82 11.08
CA LEU A 803 3.75 -69.43 10.22
C LEU A 803 3.24 -68.86 8.89
N GLU A 804 2.20 -69.45 8.29
CA GLU A 804 1.57 -68.92 7.08
C GLU A 804 0.99 -67.51 7.34
N GLN A 805 0.27 -67.31 8.46
CA GLN A 805 -0.21 -65.98 8.87
C GLN A 805 0.91 -64.98 9.20
N ARG A 806 2.06 -65.44 9.71
CA ARG A 806 3.24 -64.58 9.87
C ARG A 806 3.77 -64.14 8.51
N ASP A 807 3.89 -65.07 7.56
CA ASP A 807 4.49 -64.81 6.25
C ASP A 807 3.59 -63.91 5.39
N GLU A 808 2.26 -64.03 5.51
CA GLU A 808 1.29 -63.05 5.00
C GLU A 808 1.53 -61.64 5.60
N LEU A 809 1.69 -61.54 6.92
CA LEU A 809 1.95 -60.26 7.61
C LEU A 809 3.31 -59.66 7.27
N ASP A 810 4.35 -60.48 7.08
CA ASP A 810 5.66 -60.03 6.63
C ASP A 810 5.60 -59.54 5.17
N HIS A 811 4.80 -60.16 4.32
CA HIS A 811 4.58 -59.68 2.94
C HIS A 811 3.79 -58.36 2.90
N VAL A 812 2.79 -58.18 3.76
CA VAL A 812 2.11 -56.87 3.95
C VAL A 812 3.09 -55.81 4.49
N ASN A 813 3.98 -56.18 5.42
CA ASN A 813 5.03 -55.26 5.89
C ASN A 813 6.06 -54.91 4.80
N GLN A 814 6.38 -55.83 3.89
CA GLN A 814 7.22 -55.54 2.73
C GLN A 814 6.54 -54.56 1.76
N GLN A 815 5.25 -54.75 1.48
CA GLN A 815 4.48 -53.80 0.66
C GLN A 815 4.42 -52.40 1.30
N LEU A 816 4.07 -52.31 2.59
CA LEU A 816 4.03 -51.04 3.31
C LEU A 816 5.39 -50.32 3.35
N ARG A 817 6.51 -51.06 3.40
CA ARG A 817 7.86 -50.48 3.27
C ARG A 817 8.10 -49.93 1.86
N HIS A 818 7.70 -50.66 0.82
CA HIS A 818 7.80 -50.20 -0.57
C HIS A 818 6.95 -48.95 -0.83
N ASP A 819 5.72 -48.92 -0.32
CA ASP A 819 4.83 -47.75 -0.40
C ASP A 819 5.43 -46.53 0.32
N VAL A 820 6.07 -46.73 1.48
CA VAL A 820 6.80 -45.68 2.21
C VAL A 820 8.05 -45.21 1.45
N GLU A 821 8.79 -46.10 0.80
CA GLU A 821 9.93 -45.74 -0.07
C GLU A 821 9.45 -44.90 -1.28
N SER A 822 8.33 -45.29 -1.90
CA SER A 822 7.67 -44.56 -2.98
C SER A 822 7.22 -43.16 -2.54
N LEU A 823 6.60 -43.04 -1.36
CA LEU A 823 6.19 -41.76 -0.77
C LEU A 823 7.39 -40.86 -0.41
N LYS A 824 8.54 -41.42 0.01
CA LYS A 824 9.78 -40.65 0.15
C LYS A 824 10.29 -40.14 -1.20
N SER A 825 10.24 -40.96 -2.25
CA SER A 825 10.74 -40.55 -3.58
C SER A 825 9.91 -39.40 -4.16
N THR A 826 8.59 -39.44 -4.02
CA THR A 826 7.69 -38.36 -4.46
C THR A 826 7.82 -37.10 -3.59
N LEU A 827 8.04 -37.24 -2.28
CA LEU A 827 8.35 -36.11 -1.40
C LEU A 827 9.68 -35.42 -1.79
N ASN A 828 10.71 -36.19 -2.14
CA ASN A 828 11.99 -35.64 -2.61
C ASN A 828 11.81 -34.87 -3.94
N GLN A 829 11.08 -35.45 -4.92
CA GLN A 829 10.76 -34.77 -6.18
C GLN A 829 9.97 -33.46 -5.98
N LEU A 830 9.05 -33.44 -5.01
CA LEU A 830 8.33 -32.21 -4.63
C LEU A 830 9.26 -31.18 -4.00
N HIS A 831 10.23 -31.59 -3.18
CA HIS A 831 11.21 -30.69 -2.57
C HIS A 831 12.26 -30.16 -3.58
N GLU A 832 12.67 -30.97 -4.56
CA GLU A 832 13.47 -30.52 -5.71
C GLU A 832 12.70 -29.49 -6.55
N ARG A 833 11.39 -29.69 -6.74
CA ARG A 833 10.53 -28.71 -7.41
C ARG A 833 10.33 -27.43 -6.57
N GLU A 834 10.15 -27.55 -5.27
CA GLU A 834 10.04 -26.42 -4.32
C GLU A 834 11.31 -25.57 -4.31
N THR A 835 12.48 -26.19 -4.21
CA THR A 835 13.77 -25.51 -4.23
C THR A 835 14.09 -24.90 -5.59
N GLY A 836 13.72 -25.57 -6.69
CA GLY A 836 13.79 -25.02 -8.06
C GLY A 836 12.91 -23.78 -8.25
N MET A 837 11.65 -23.82 -7.81
CA MET A 837 10.76 -22.64 -7.82
C MET A 837 11.31 -21.52 -6.92
N SER A 838 11.91 -21.87 -5.78
CA SER A 838 12.55 -20.91 -4.86
C SER A 838 13.87 -20.33 -5.40
N GLN A 839 14.49 -20.95 -6.40
CA GLN A 839 15.59 -20.34 -7.15
C GLN A 839 15.05 -19.39 -8.22
N HIS A 840 14.10 -19.84 -9.04
CA HIS A 840 13.47 -19.02 -10.08
C HIS A 840 12.84 -17.73 -9.50
N LEU A 841 12.23 -17.81 -8.31
CA LEU A 841 11.69 -16.63 -7.61
C LEU A 841 12.79 -15.62 -7.27
N ARG A 842 13.93 -16.05 -6.73
CA ARG A 842 15.10 -15.19 -6.45
C ARG A 842 15.73 -14.61 -7.72
N ASP A 843 15.73 -15.37 -8.82
CA ASP A 843 16.24 -14.89 -10.11
C ASP A 843 15.32 -13.79 -10.69
N VAL A 844 14.00 -13.89 -10.47
CA VAL A 844 13.02 -12.86 -10.84
C VAL A 844 13.07 -11.64 -9.91
N GLU A 845 13.30 -11.84 -8.61
CA GLU A 845 13.54 -10.75 -7.65
C GLU A 845 14.79 -9.93 -8.05
N ALA A 846 15.88 -10.58 -8.46
CA ALA A 846 17.08 -9.91 -8.95
C ALA A 846 16.86 -9.15 -10.27
N GLN A 847 16.06 -9.70 -11.20
CA GLN A 847 15.66 -9.00 -12.43
C GLN A 847 14.79 -7.78 -12.13
N LEU A 848 13.84 -7.91 -11.19
CA LEU A 848 12.99 -6.81 -10.74
C LEU A 848 13.84 -5.71 -10.07
N GLN A 849 14.77 -6.07 -9.19
CA GLN A 849 15.68 -5.11 -8.55
C GLN A 849 16.49 -4.33 -9.60
N THR A 850 17.12 -5.03 -10.55
CA THR A 850 17.86 -4.40 -11.66
C THR A 850 16.97 -3.42 -12.43
N THR A 851 15.74 -3.83 -12.75
CA THR A 851 14.75 -2.99 -13.44
C THR A 851 14.34 -1.76 -12.62
N THR A 852 14.25 -1.87 -11.28
CA THR A 852 13.96 -0.73 -10.40
C THR A 852 15.14 0.24 -10.27
N GLU A 853 16.37 -0.26 -10.28
CA GLU A 853 17.59 0.56 -10.28
C GLU A 853 17.68 1.39 -11.59
N GLU A 854 17.44 0.76 -12.75
CA GLU A 854 17.34 1.45 -14.05
C GLU A 854 16.24 2.53 -14.06
N ASN A 855 15.05 2.24 -13.51
CA ASN A 855 13.97 3.22 -13.42
C ASN A 855 14.28 4.38 -12.45
N CYS A 856 15.05 4.13 -11.39
CA CYS A 856 15.51 5.19 -10.49
C CYS A 856 16.55 6.09 -11.15
N GLN A 857 17.47 5.51 -11.94
CA GLN A 857 18.42 6.28 -12.75
C GLN A 857 17.71 7.18 -13.77
N LEU A 858 16.79 6.62 -14.57
CA LEU A 858 16.00 7.38 -15.56
C LEU A 858 15.19 8.53 -14.92
N ARG A 859 14.69 8.35 -13.70
CA ARG A 859 14.02 9.42 -12.93
C ARG A 859 14.99 10.51 -12.48
N SER A 860 16.21 10.15 -12.07
CA SER A 860 17.26 11.10 -11.70
C SER A 860 17.73 11.92 -12.90
N ASP A 861 17.91 11.28 -14.05
CA ASP A 861 18.29 11.92 -15.31
C ASP A 861 17.20 12.89 -15.80
N LEU A 862 15.92 12.47 -15.76
CA LEU A 862 14.78 13.34 -16.11
C LEU A 862 14.64 14.54 -15.17
N CYS A 863 14.89 14.35 -13.87
CA CYS A 863 14.89 15.45 -12.89
C CYS A 863 16.03 16.45 -13.18
N SER A 864 17.22 15.93 -13.51
CA SER A 864 18.39 16.73 -13.88
C SER A 864 18.16 17.52 -15.17
N GLN A 865 17.53 16.91 -16.18
CA GLN A 865 17.13 17.62 -17.41
C GLN A 865 16.12 18.73 -17.13
N SER A 866 15.09 18.46 -16.32
CA SER A 866 14.07 19.46 -15.94
C SER A 866 14.67 20.67 -15.18
N LEU A 867 15.73 20.46 -14.39
CA LEU A 867 16.50 21.53 -13.76
C LEU A 867 17.27 22.38 -14.78
N LEU A 868 17.96 21.74 -15.75
CA LEU A 868 18.68 22.44 -16.82
C LEU A 868 17.73 23.24 -17.73
N ASP A 869 16.56 22.68 -18.03
CA ASP A 869 15.52 23.36 -18.82
C ASP A 869 14.94 24.57 -18.06
N ALA A 870 14.81 24.48 -16.72
CA ALA A 870 14.40 25.60 -15.87
C ALA A 870 15.47 26.71 -15.79
N GLU A 871 16.75 26.37 -15.61
CA GLU A 871 17.85 27.35 -15.64
C GLU A 871 17.94 28.06 -17.01
N ALA A 872 17.71 27.34 -18.11
CA ALA A 872 17.63 27.92 -19.44
C ALA A 872 16.42 28.88 -19.60
N ALA A 873 15.28 28.54 -19.01
CA ALA A 873 14.09 29.40 -19.00
C ALA A 873 14.30 30.68 -18.16
N GLU A 874 14.88 30.59 -16.96
CA GLU A 874 15.22 31.76 -16.14
C GLU A 874 16.21 32.69 -16.86
N LYS A 875 17.23 32.11 -17.52
CA LYS A 875 18.18 32.89 -18.32
C LYS A 875 17.50 33.63 -19.47
N SER A 876 16.60 32.98 -20.20
CA SER A 876 15.79 33.59 -21.26
C SER A 876 14.88 34.71 -20.71
N GLN A 877 14.29 34.51 -19.51
CA GLN A 877 13.51 35.53 -18.83
C GLN A 877 14.38 36.74 -18.41
N HIS A 878 15.62 36.51 -17.99
CA HIS A 878 16.56 37.59 -17.67
C HIS A 878 16.99 38.37 -18.92
N GLU A 879 17.35 37.68 -20.01
CA GLU A 879 17.73 38.31 -21.29
C GLU A 879 16.57 39.15 -21.86
N THR A 880 15.33 38.65 -21.79
CA THR A 880 14.14 39.43 -22.20
C THR A 880 13.83 40.62 -21.28
N GLN A 881 14.04 40.52 -19.97
CA GLN A 881 13.94 41.67 -19.05
C GLN A 881 15.00 42.75 -19.36
N VAL A 882 16.25 42.36 -19.63
CA VAL A 882 17.32 43.30 -20.01
C VAL A 882 16.96 44.01 -21.32
N LEU A 883 16.49 43.28 -22.34
CA LEU A 883 16.00 43.87 -23.59
C LEU A 883 14.82 44.82 -23.35
N GLN A 884 13.88 44.49 -22.47
CA GLN A 884 12.73 45.35 -22.17
C GLN A 884 13.16 46.66 -21.47
N ILE A 885 14.12 46.62 -20.55
CA ILE A 885 14.72 47.82 -19.94
C ILE A 885 15.43 48.66 -21.01
N GLN A 886 16.15 48.02 -21.93
CA GLN A 886 16.85 48.69 -23.03
C GLN A 886 15.88 49.36 -24.01
N VAL A 887 14.76 48.71 -24.35
CA VAL A 887 13.67 49.30 -25.13
C VAL A 887 13.00 50.47 -24.41
N GLN A 888 12.75 50.38 -23.10
CA GLN A 888 12.22 51.51 -22.32
C GLN A 888 13.20 52.71 -22.30
N SER A 889 14.51 52.46 -22.21
CA SER A 889 15.53 53.50 -22.32
C SER A 889 15.55 54.16 -23.70
N LEU A 890 15.48 53.37 -24.78
CA LEU A 890 15.41 53.87 -26.16
C LEU A 890 14.12 54.64 -26.42
N HIS A 891 12.98 54.20 -25.88
CA HIS A 891 11.70 54.91 -25.97
C HIS A 891 11.76 56.27 -25.23
N LYS A 892 12.40 56.32 -24.06
CA LYS A 892 12.64 57.58 -23.33
C LYS A 892 13.57 58.53 -24.09
N GLN A 893 14.56 58.02 -24.81
CA GLN A 893 15.41 58.82 -25.71
C GLN A 893 14.62 59.32 -26.93
N LEU A 894 13.76 58.49 -27.54
CA LEU A 894 12.87 58.88 -28.63
C LEU A 894 11.93 60.02 -28.22
N VAL A 895 11.25 59.92 -27.07
CA VAL A 895 10.39 61.00 -26.56
C VAL A 895 11.19 62.29 -26.31
N GLY A 896 12.44 62.19 -25.88
CA GLY A 896 13.35 63.34 -25.78
C GLY A 896 13.68 63.97 -27.14
N LEU A 897 13.95 63.15 -28.16
CA LEU A 897 14.18 63.61 -29.54
C LEU A 897 12.91 64.17 -30.18
N GLU A 898 11.73 63.61 -29.90
CA GLU A 898 10.44 64.14 -30.34
C GLU A 898 10.15 65.51 -29.73
N ALA A 899 10.51 65.75 -28.46
CA ALA A 899 10.42 67.07 -27.84
C ALA A 899 11.36 68.09 -28.53
N VAL A 900 12.59 67.69 -28.85
CA VAL A 900 13.54 68.54 -29.62
C VAL A 900 13.01 68.81 -31.04
N LEU A 901 12.44 67.80 -31.70
CA LEU A 901 11.80 67.94 -33.01
C LEU A 901 10.52 68.80 -32.95
N ALA A 902 9.79 68.80 -31.82
CA ALA A 902 8.65 69.70 -31.63
C ALA A 902 9.09 71.17 -31.55
N VAL A 903 10.17 71.47 -30.81
CA VAL A 903 10.81 72.79 -30.79
C VAL A 903 11.35 73.16 -32.18
N GLY A 904 11.96 72.22 -32.90
CA GLY A 904 12.39 72.40 -34.29
C GLY A 904 11.22 72.69 -35.25
N ARG A 905 10.07 72.04 -35.07
CA ARG A 905 8.83 72.29 -35.83
C ARG A 905 8.18 73.63 -35.47
N GLU A 906 8.35 74.13 -34.25
CA GLU A 906 7.94 75.48 -33.84
C GLU A 906 8.79 76.55 -34.54
N ALA A 907 10.12 76.37 -34.55
CA ALA A 907 11.04 77.22 -35.28
C ALA A 907 10.80 77.16 -36.81
N TYR A 908 10.54 75.98 -37.36
CA TYR A 908 10.20 75.80 -38.78
C TYR A 908 8.84 76.43 -39.13
N ARG A 909 7.83 76.36 -38.24
CA ARG A 909 6.55 77.06 -38.46
C ARG A 909 6.70 78.59 -38.46
N LYS A 910 7.64 79.16 -37.69
CA LYS A 910 8.05 80.57 -37.85
C LYS A 910 8.73 80.81 -39.18
N LEU A 911 9.71 79.99 -39.57
CA LEU A 911 10.36 80.14 -40.87
C LEU A 911 9.38 80.01 -42.06
N GLN A 912 8.29 79.26 -41.87
CA GLN A 912 7.25 79.03 -42.86
C GLN A 912 6.13 80.09 -42.85
N SER A 913 5.96 80.89 -41.78
CA SER A 913 5.15 82.13 -41.87
C SER A 913 5.84 83.22 -42.70
N ASP A 914 7.18 83.13 -42.78
CA ASP A 914 8.02 84.15 -43.41
C ASP A 914 8.31 83.84 -44.90
N LEU A 915 7.74 82.75 -45.45
CA LEU A 915 8.02 82.25 -46.80
C LEU A 915 6.73 81.95 -47.61
N ASP A 916 5.96 82.99 -47.92
CA ASP A 916 4.66 82.91 -48.62
C ASP A 916 4.79 82.58 -50.12
N VAL A 917 5.05 81.30 -50.42
CA VAL A 917 5.23 80.77 -51.80
C VAL A 917 4.11 79.79 -52.19
N GLN A 918 3.24 79.41 -51.25
CA GLN A 918 2.29 78.30 -51.44
C GLN A 918 1.07 78.64 -52.32
N SER A 919 0.93 79.89 -52.75
CA SER A 919 -0.17 80.36 -53.62
C SER A 919 -0.06 79.86 -55.07
N HIS A 920 1.15 79.81 -55.65
CA HIS A 920 1.34 79.52 -57.09
C HIS A 920 1.32 78.01 -57.42
N VAL A 921 1.83 77.16 -56.53
CA VAL A 921 1.93 75.71 -56.78
C VAL A 921 0.55 75.04 -56.91
N LYS A 922 -0.48 75.64 -56.31
CA LYS A 922 -1.86 75.12 -56.34
C LYS A 922 -2.48 75.24 -57.74
N THR A 923 -2.25 76.34 -58.45
CA THR A 923 -2.83 76.60 -59.78
C THR A 923 -2.29 75.72 -60.90
N ASP A 924 -1.04 75.24 -60.82
CA ASP A 924 -0.50 74.29 -61.81
C ASP A 924 -0.97 72.84 -61.56
N ASN A 925 -1.27 72.47 -60.31
CA ASN A 925 -1.66 71.10 -59.95
C ASN A 925 -3.03 70.71 -60.54
N ASP A 926 -3.97 71.64 -60.59
CA ASP A 926 -5.31 71.42 -61.15
C ASP A 926 -5.29 71.28 -62.68
N ARG A 927 -4.26 71.77 -63.38
CA ARG A 927 -4.09 71.59 -64.84
C ARG A 927 -3.69 70.15 -65.20
N LEU A 928 -2.71 69.59 -64.48
CA LEU A 928 -2.15 68.25 -64.75
C LEU A 928 -3.17 67.11 -64.53
N ARG A 929 -4.17 67.31 -63.68
CA ARG A 929 -5.21 66.30 -63.39
C ARG A 929 -6.14 66.03 -64.58
N VAL A 930 -6.23 66.94 -65.54
CA VAL A 930 -7.05 66.78 -66.75
C VAL A 930 -6.34 65.92 -67.81
N GLU A 931 -5.02 66.01 -67.92
CA GLU A 931 -4.24 65.23 -68.90
C GLU A 931 -4.16 63.74 -68.56
N ILE A 932 -4.08 63.39 -67.27
CA ILE A 932 -3.97 61.99 -66.82
C ILE A 932 -5.21 61.16 -67.16
N ALA A 933 -6.41 61.77 -67.15
CA ALA A 933 -7.65 61.08 -67.50
C ALA A 933 -7.64 60.58 -68.96
N ALA A 934 -7.14 61.40 -69.90
CA ALA A 934 -7.16 61.11 -71.33
C ALA A 934 -6.16 60.02 -71.78
N LEU A 935 -5.24 59.60 -70.91
CA LEU A 935 -4.25 58.54 -71.19
C LEU A 935 -4.70 57.16 -70.71
N THR A 936 -5.62 57.08 -69.74
CA THR A 936 -6.15 55.80 -69.24
C THR A 936 -6.98 55.09 -70.31
N ASP A 937 -7.87 55.83 -70.99
CA ASP A 937 -8.73 55.33 -72.08
C ASP A 937 -7.96 54.77 -73.30
N GLN A 938 -6.65 55.00 -73.38
CA GLN A 938 -5.78 54.47 -74.45
C GLN A 938 -5.12 53.13 -74.11
N LEU A 939 -5.06 52.74 -72.82
CA LEU A 939 -4.45 51.47 -72.41
C LEU A 939 -5.40 50.27 -72.63
N ASP A 940 -6.68 50.44 -72.31
CA ASP A 940 -7.69 49.38 -72.42
C ASP A 940 -7.89 48.91 -73.88
N ALA A 941 -7.55 49.76 -74.86
CA ALA A 941 -7.58 49.41 -76.27
C ALA A 941 -6.44 48.45 -76.72
N LEU A 942 -5.36 48.32 -75.93
CA LEU A 942 -4.17 47.53 -76.31
C LEU A 942 -4.13 46.13 -75.70
N GLN A 943 -4.77 45.89 -74.56
CA GLN A 943 -4.83 44.55 -73.94
C GLN A 943 -5.75 43.57 -74.69
N ALA A 944 -6.56 44.05 -75.63
CA ALA A 944 -7.42 43.23 -76.49
C ALA A 944 -6.67 42.48 -77.60
N ALA A 945 -5.37 42.73 -77.81
CA ALA A 945 -4.60 42.20 -78.94
C ALA A 945 -3.79 40.91 -78.63
N GLU A 946 -3.67 40.50 -77.37
CA GLU A 946 -2.67 39.51 -76.93
C GLU A 946 -3.25 38.11 -76.61
N GLN A 947 -4.03 37.54 -77.55
CA GLN A 947 -4.42 36.12 -77.52
C GLN A 947 -4.12 35.39 -78.84
N ALA A 948 -2.84 35.18 -79.16
CA ALA A 948 -2.44 34.45 -80.37
C ALA A 948 -1.03 33.78 -80.28
N ALA A 949 -0.87 32.73 -79.45
CA ALA A 949 0.32 31.85 -79.53
C ALA A 949 0.04 30.39 -79.12
N SER A 950 -0.06 29.55 -80.16
CA SER A 950 0.42 28.16 -80.29
C SER A 950 1.64 27.75 -79.44
N SER A 951 1.95 26.48 -79.17
CA SER A 951 1.22 25.19 -79.31
C SER A 951 2.10 24.02 -78.84
N SER A 952 1.56 23.05 -78.09
CA SER A 952 2.06 21.65 -77.99
C SER A 952 1.07 20.81 -77.18
N LYS A 953 0.31 19.92 -77.82
CA LYS A 953 -0.94 19.38 -77.24
C LYS A 953 -1.04 17.85 -77.33
N GLU A 954 -0.13 17.14 -76.68
CA GLU A 954 -0.30 15.69 -76.43
C GLU A 954 0.37 15.21 -75.12
N GLU A 955 1.64 15.51 -74.88
CA GLU A 955 2.28 15.24 -73.57
C GLU A 955 1.57 15.97 -72.41
N LEU A 956 1.04 17.17 -72.69
CA LEU A 956 0.22 17.96 -71.78
C LEU A 956 -1.05 17.22 -71.33
N MET A 957 -1.55 16.21 -72.05
CA MET A 957 -2.79 15.52 -71.69
C MET A 957 -2.58 14.47 -70.58
N VAL A 958 -1.45 13.75 -70.61
CA VAL A 958 -1.09 12.79 -69.54
C VAL A 958 -0.63 13.52 -68.28
N LEU A 959 0.11 14.63 -68.44
CA LEU A 959 0.44 15.51 -67.33
C LEU A 959 -0.81 16.23 -66.78
N SER A 960 -1.77 16.61 -67.62
CA SER A 960 -3.06 17.18 -67.18
C SER A 960 -3.89 16.18 -66.37
N ALA A 961 -3.87 14.88 -66.69
CA ALA A 961 -4.56 13.87 -65.89
C ALA A 961 -3.98 13.78 -64.46
N LYS A 962 -2.65 13.65 -64.32
CA LYS A 962 -2.00 13.64 -62.99
C LYS A 962 -2.10 15.00 -62.29
N ALA A 963 -2.07 16.11 -63.02
CA ALA A 963 -2.32 17.43 -62.46
C ALA A 963 -3.77 17.61 -62.00
N ALA A 964 -4.74 16.98 -62.64
CA ALA A 964 -6.14 17.00 -62.23
C ALA A 964 -6.37 16.19 -60.94
N GLU A 965 -5.73 15.03 -60.79
CA GLU A 965 -5.71 14.28 -59.52
C GLU A 965 -5.00 15.08 -58.42
N ALA A 966 -3.81 15.61 -58.70
CA ALA A 966 -3.07 16.46 -57.75
C ALA A 966 -3.85 17.74 -57.39
N HIS A 967 -4.60 18.34 -58.32
CA HIS A 967 -5.48 19.47 -58.05
C HIS A 967 -6.75 19.05 -57.29
N ALA A 968 -7.28 17.85 -57.47
CA ALA A 968 -8.39 17.33 -56.67
C ALA A 968 -7.95 17.12 -55.21
N GLU A 969 -6.78 16.50 -55.01
CA GLU A 969 -6.18 16.31 -53.68
C GLU A 969 -5.82 17.67 -53.06
N LEU A 970 -5.19 18.59 -53.80
CA LEU A 970 -4.91 19.95 -53.35
C LEU A 970 -6.20 20.71 -52.98
N LYS A 971 -7.28 20.55 -53.75
CA LYS A 971 -8.57 21.23 -53.49
C LYS A 971 -9.31 20.62 -52.28
N ARG A 972 -9.11 19.33 -52.02
CA ARG A 972 -9.54 18.63 -50.79
C ARG A 972 -8.70 19.08 -49.58
N VAL A 973 -7.39 19.20 -49.72
CA VAL A 973 -6.51 19.77 -48.69
C VAL A 973 -6.82 21.25 -48.46
N GLN A 974 -7.17 22.03 -49.48
CA GLN A 974 -7.61 23.42 -49.35
C GLN A 974 -8.99 23.56 -48.70
N SER A 975 -9.95 22.64 -48.94
CA SER A 975 -11.22 22.66 -48.21
C SER A 975 -11.05 22.22 -46.75
N GLN A 976 -10.12 21.30 -46.47
CA GLN A 976 -9.71 20.95 -45.11
C GLN A 976 -8.97 22.12 -44.43
N ALA A 977 -8.07 22.81 -45.13
CA ALA A 977 -7.40 24.01 -44.63
C ALA A 977 -8.38 25.18 -44.41
N SER A 978 -9.40 25.36 -45.25
CA SER A 978 -10.39 26.44 -45.08
C SER A 978 -11.42 26.16 -43.97
N THR A 979 -11.66 24.88 -43.65
CA THR A 979 -12.41 24.48 -42.45
C THR A 979 -11.55 24.59 -41.18
N TYR A 980 -10.26 24.21 -41.21
CA TYR A 980 -9.34 24.51 -40.11
C TYR A 980 -9.17 26.01 -39.90
N GLN A 981 -9.06 26.84 -40.95
CA GLN A 981 -9.04 28.30 -40.82
C GLN A 981 -10.35 28.89 -40.27
N HIS A 982 -11.51 28.25 -40.53
CA HIS A 982 -12.76 28.64 -39.87
C HIS A 982 -12.76 28.25 -38.39
N SER A 983 -12.29 27.05 -38.05
CA SER A 983 -12.16 26.63 -36.65
C SER A 983 -11.15 27.48 -35.88
N ILE A 984 -10.05 27.89 -36.53
CA ILE A 984 -9.06 28.82 -35.97
C ILE A 984 -9.71 30.19 -35.78
N ARG A 985 -10.44 30.73 -36.76
CA ARG A 985 -11.15 32.01 -36.61
C ARG A 985 -12.27 31.99 -35.56
N ASP A 986 -12.96 30.87 -35.36
CA ASP A 986 -13.92 30.70 -34.25
C ASP A 986 -13.20 30.68 -32.89
N LEU A 987 -12.08 29.95 -32.80
CA LEU A 987 -11.25 29.92 -31.59
C LEU A 987 -10.62 31.29 -31.29
N GLU A 988 -10.15 32.02 -32.31
CA GLU A 988 -9.64 33.39 -32.20
C GLU A 988 -10.75 34.36 -31.73
N ALA A 989 -11.95 34.28 -32.29
CA ALA A 989 -13.09 35.09 -31.86
C ALA A 989 -13.51 34.79 -30.41
N ARG A 990 -13.50 33.51 -30.01
CA ARG A 990 -13.78 33.09 -28.63
C ARG A 990 -12.67 33.49 -27.66
N LEU A 991 -11.42 33.46 -28.11
CA LEU A 991 -10.26 33.93 -27.33
C LEU A 991 -10.27 35.46 -27.19
N GLN A 992 -10.68 36.21 -28.22
CA GLN A 992 -10.95 37.65 -28.12
C GLN A 992 -12.11 37.98 -27.17
N SER A 993 -13.21 37.21 -27.21
CA SER A 993 -14.30 37.35 -26.23
C SER A 993 -13.78 37.13 -24.80
N LEU A 994 -13.07 36.04 -24.55
CA LEU A 994 -12.49 35.75 -23.24
C LEU A 994 -11.45 36.80 -22.80
N GLN A 995 -10.68 37.37 -23.72
CA GLN A 995 -9.79 38.51 -23.43
C GLN A 995 -10.59 39.77 -23.05
N GLN A 996 -11.70 40.04 -23.74
CA GLN A 996 -12.58 41.18 -23.44
C GLN A 996 -13.33 41.00 -22.11
N ASP A 997 -13.75 39.79 -21.78
CA ASP A 997 -14.37 39.45 -20.49
C ASP A 997 -13.35 39.54 -19.35
N ASN A 998 -12.13 39.06 -19.55
CA ASN A 998 -11.05 39.18 -18.58
C ASN A 998 -10.60 40.65 -18.39
N ALA A 999 -10.58 41.45 -19.46
CA ALA A 999 -10.36 42.90 -19.37
C ALA A 999 -11.48 43.62 -18.58
N GLN A 1000 -12.74 43.22 -18.74
CA GLN A 1000 -13.87 43.70 -17.94
C GLN A 1000 -13.73 43.30 -16.46
N LEU A 1001 -13.32 42.06 -16.16
CA LEU A 1001 -13.05 41.60 -14.80
C LEU A 1001 -11.88 42.36 -14.15
N HIS A 1002 -10.80 42.63 -14.89
CA HIS A 1002 -9.70 43.48 -14.41
C HIS A 1002 -10.15 44.93 -14.16
N ALA A 1003 -11.03 45.50 -15.00
CA ALA A 1003 -11.61 46.82 -14.76
C ALA A 1003 -12.56 46.84 -13.54
N ALA A 1004 -13.33 45.78 -13.32
CA ALA A 1004 -14.16 45.60 -12.13
C ALA A 1004 -13.30 45.52 -10.85
N LEU A 1005 -12.23 44.71 -10.87
CA LEU A 1005 -11.25 44.62 -9.77
C LEU A 1005 -10.55 45.96 -9.51
N ALA A 1006 -10.14 46.69 -10.54
CA ALA A 1006 -9.53 48.01 -10.40
C ALA A 1006 -10.51 49.02 -9.77
N THR A 1007 -11.77 49.03 -10.18
CA THR A 1007 -12.81 49.92 -9.60
C THR A 1007 -13.28 49.47 -8.21
N GLN A 1008 -13.15 48.19 -7.86
CA GLN A 1008 -13.35 47.71 -6.49
C GLN A 1008 -12.16 48.12 -5.58
N SER A 1009 -10.93 48.02 -6.09
CA SER A 1009 -9.72 48.41 -5.38
C SER A 1009 -9.71 49.92 -5.07
N THR A 1010 -10.05 50.78 -6.02
CA THR A 1010 -10.16 52.24 -5.77
C THR A 1010 -11.25 52.55 -4.75
N LYS A 1011 -12.44 51.92 -4.83
CA LYS A 1011 -13.50 52.05 -3.80
C LYS A 1011 -13.02 51.62 -2.41
N GLN A 1012 -12.22 50.57 -2.28
CA GLN A 1012 -11.62 50.17 -1.01
C GLN A 1012 -10.57 51.17 -0.50
N VAL A 1013 -9.76 51.76 -1.39
CA VAL A 1013 -8.80 52.82 -1.05
C VAL A 1013 -9.53 54.08 -0.57
N ASP A 1014 -10.57 54.51 -1.27
CA ASP A 1014 -11.38 55.68 -0.88
C ASP A 1014 -12.12 55.45 0.45
N ALA A 1015 -12.71 54.26 0.66
CA ALA A 1015 -13.32 53.89 1.93
C ALA A 1015 -12.28 53.87 3.08
N ARG A 1016 -11.08 53.33 2.84
CA ARG A 1016 -9.99 53.32 3.81
C ARG A 1016 -9.43 54.72 4.08
N ALA A 1017 -9.43 55.61 3.10
CA ALA A 1017 -9.07 57.01 3.26
C ALA A 1017 -10.13 57.76 4.11
N LYS A 1018 -11.42 57.52 3.87
CA LYS A 1018 -12.53 58.08 4.66
C LYS A 1018 -12.47 57.61 6.12
N LEU A 1019 -12.32 56.29 6.34
CA LEU A 1019 -12.16 55.73 7.70
C LEU A 1019 -10.90 56.26 8.40
N LYS A 1020 -9.80 56.50 7.67
CA LYS A 1020 -8.60 57.13 8.23
C LYS A 1020 -8.83 58.60 8.62
N PHE A 1021 -9.56 59.36 7.81
CA PHE A 1021 -9.94 60.74 8.12
C PHE A 1021 -10.90 60.79 9.34
N GLU A 1022 -11.88 59.91 9.40
CA GLU A 1022 -12.80 59.79 10.54
C GLU A 1022 -12.06 59.40 11.82
N ASN A 1023 -11.10 58.47 11.76
CA ASN A 1023 -10.21 58.16 12.90
C ASN A 1023 -9.32 59.35 13.30
N GLN A 1024 -8.80 60.14 12.35
CA GLN A 1024 -8.03 61.34 12.65
C GLN A 1024 -8.88 62.43 13.32
N CYS A 1025 -10.14 62.61 12.89
CA CYS A 1025 -11.09 63.51 13.53
C CYS A 1025 -11.49 63.03 14.93
N LEU A 1026 -11.70 61.72 15.12
CA LEU A 1026 -11.94 61.13 16.44
C LEU A 1026 -10.74 61.29 17.36
N GLN A 1027 -9.52 61.01 16.89
CA GLN A 1027 -8.28 61.21 17.67
C GLN A 1027 -8.12 62.69 18.05
N ALA A 1028 -8.28 63.62 17.11
CA ALA A 1028 -8.21 65.05 17.41
C ALA A 1028 -9.26 65.49 18.45
N ARG A 1029 -10.45 64.85 18.47
CA ARG A 1029 -11.48 65.10 19.49
C ARG A 1029 -11.14 64.46 20.84
N VAL A 1030 -10.51 63.28 20.86
CA VAL A 1030 -9.93 62.68 22.08
C VAL A 1030 -8.81 63.55 22.64
N ASP A 1031 -7.87 64.01 21.81
CA ASP A 1031 -6.78 64.91 22.18
C ASP A 1031 -7.30 66.27 22.69
N SER A 1032 -8.45 66.71 22.19
CA SER A 1032 -9.14 67.93 22.66
C SER A 1032 -9.81 67.70 24.02
N LEU A 1033 -10.51 66.57 24.20
CA LEU A 1033 -11.15 66.19 25.46
C LEU A 1033 -10.10 65.93 26.55
N GLN A 1034 -8.96 65.31 26.22
CA GLN A 1034 -7.83 65.14 27.14
C GLN A 1034 -7.24 66.49 27.57
N ARG A 1035 -7.13 67.47 26.67
CA ARG A 1035 -6.73 68.84 27.02
C ARG A 1035 -7.75 69.51 27.93
N GLN A 1036 -9.05 69.44 27.60
CA GLN A 1036 -10.11 69.96 28.47
C GLN A 1036 -10.14 69.27 29.85
N LEU A 1037 -9.78 67.99 29.94
CA LEU A 1037 -9.65 67.26 31.20
C LEU A 1037 -8.41 67.71 32.00
N LEU A 1038 -7.31 68.04 31.33
CA LEU A 1038 -6.10 68.62 31.94
C LEU A 1038 -6.32 70.07 32.41
N ASP A 1039 -7.08 70.87 31.67
CA ASP A 1039 -7.41 72.25 32.02
C ASP A 1039 -8.45 72.31 33.15
N THR A 1040 -9.47 71.44 33.15
CA THR A 1040 -10.37 71.28 34.32
C THR A 1040 -9.63 70.72 35.54
N SER A 1041 -8.59 69.89 35.36
CA SER A 1041 -7.67 69.50 36.44
C SER A 1041 -6.77 70.63 36.96
N ARG A 1042 -6.78 71.81 36.31
CA ARG A 1042 -6.08 73.04 36.75
C ARG A 1042 -7.03 74.15 37.23
N GLY A 1043 -8.30 74.11 36.83
CA GLY A 1043 -9.33 75.10 37.20
C GLY A 1043 -10.00 74.90 38.57
N ILE A 1044 -9.49 73.99 39.42
CA ILE A 1044 -10.03 73.74 40.77
C ILE A 1044 -9.00 74.17 41.84
N CYS A 1045 -8.54 75.42 41.70
CA CYS A 1045 -7.94 76.26 42.74
C CYS A 1045 -8.31 77.71 42.40
N ASP A 1046 -8.43 78.55 43.42
CA ASP A 1046 -8.63 80.01 43.36
C ASP A 1046 -9.87 80.52 42.60
N MET A 1047 -11.00 80.61 43.32
CA MET A 1047 -11.93 81.72 43.11
C MET A 1047 -11.36 82.97 43.77
N ASP A 1048 -11.50 84.14 43.12
CA ASP A 1048 -11.72 85.38 43.86
C ASP A 1048 -12.52 86.40 43.04
N ILE A 1049 -13.09 87.42 43.70
CA ILE A 1049 -14.17 88.27 43.18
C ILE A 1049 -13.68 89.70 42.89
N SER A 1050 -14.04 90.26 41.73
CA SER A 1050 -14.06 91.72 41.51
C SER A 1050 -15.11 92.13 40.47
N MET A 1051 -15.55 93.39 40.55
CA MET A 1051 -16.58 94.02 39.70
C MET A 1051 -15.98 94.76 38.48
N GLN A 1052 -16.88 95.38 37.69
CA GLN A 1052 -16.66 96.40 36.64
C GLN A 1052 -16.16 95.84 35.29
N ASP A 1053 -16.66 96.29 34.11
CA ASP A 1053 -17.51 97.44 33.74
C ASP A 1053 -18.56 97.11 32.64
N GLU A 1054 -19.52 98.02 32.40
CA GLU A 1054 -20.43 98.04 31.25
C GLU A 1054 -19.80 98.71 30.00
N VAL A 1055 -20.24 98.36 28.78
CA VAL A 1055 -20.38 99.30 27.62
C VAL A 1055 -21.11 98.65 26.42
N CYS A 1056 -21.81 99.47 25.64
CA CYS A 1056 -22.51 99.30 24.34
C CYS A 1056 -22.26 98.00 23.52
N ILE A 1057 -23.29 97.31 23.00
CA ILE A 1057 -24.30 97.73 21.99
C ILE A 1057 -23.68 98.15 20.65
N GLU A 1058 -23.85 97.33 19.61
CA GLU A 1058 -24.54 97.76 18.38
C GLU A 1058 -25.04 96.57 17.52
N LEU A 1059 -26.04 96.81 16.69
CA LEU A 1059 -26.72 95.83 15.84
C LEU A 1059 -26.57 96.19 14.36
N THR A 1060 -26.36 95.19 13.49
CA THR A 1060 -26.87 95.26 12.10
C THR A 1060 -27.41 93.90 11.67
N GLN A 1061 -28.69 93.87 11.29
CA GLN A 1061 -29.35 92.71 10.69
C GLN A 1061 -29.07 92.64 9.19
N ARG A 1062 -29.17 91.45 8.58
CA ARG A 1062 -29.86 91.32 7.29
C ARG A 1062 -30.38 89.91 6.96
N GLU A 1063 -31.70 89.85 6.77
CA GLU A 1063 -32.42 89.04 5.77
C GLU A 1063 -32.15 87.52 5.74
N LEU A 1064 -32.87 86.79 6.61
CA LEU A 1064 -33.45 85.49 6.27
C LEU A 1064 -34.88 85.71 5.78
N GLU A 1065 -35.19 85.35 4.53
CA GLU A 1065 -36.57 85.20 4.06
C GLU A 1065 -36.75 83.91 3.25
N SER A 1066 -37.82 83.19 3.54
CA SER A 1066 -38.35 82.07 2.75
C SER A 1066 -39.56 82.56 1.94
N PRO A 1067 -39.94 81.85 0.86
CA PRO A 1067 -41.37 81.60 0.68
C PRO A 1067 -41.69 80.16 0.26
N SER A 1068 -42.93 79.75 0.54
CA SER A 1068 -43.41 78.37 0.35
C SER A 1068 -44.72 78.32 -0.45
N ASN A 1069 -44.72 77.61 -1.59
CA ASN A 1069 -45.93 77.11 -2.30
C ASN A 1069 -46.93 78.18 -2.79
N PRO A 1070 -48.08 77.81 -3.44
CA PRO A 1070 -48.50 76.55 -4.08
C PRO A 1070 -48.92 76.71 -5.57
N SER A 1071 -49.29 75.61 -6.25
CA SER A 1071 -50.59 75.42 -6.97
C SER A 1071 -50.56 74.51 -8.22
N LYS A 1072 -51.61 73.71 -8.38
CA LYS A 1072 -52.11 73.06 -9.62
C LYS A 1072 -53.36 73.87 -10.11
N PRO A 1073 -53.96 73.71 -11.33
CA PRO A 1073 -54.20 72.42 -12.01
C PRO A 1073 -54.35 72.36 -13.57
N THR A 1074 -54.65 71.14 -14.05
CA THR A 1074 -55.48 70.75 -15.23
C THR A 1074 -54.94 70.78 -16.68
N THR A 1075 -55.05 69.59 -17.33
CA THR A 1075 -55.31 69.30 -18.78
C THR A 1075 -54.26 69.70 -19.83
N THR A 1076 -54.06 68.98 -20.96
CA THR A 1076 -54.81 67.86 -21.59
C THR A 1076 -53.93 67.00 -22.52
N ILE A 1077 -54.37 65.76 -22.80
CA ILE A 1077 -54.14 64.95 -24.04
C ILE A 1077 -52.74 64.27 -24.23
N SER A 1078 -52.81 63.03 -24.74
CA SER A 1078 -51.73 62.08 -25.14
C SER A 1078 -51.72 61.91 -26.69
N PRO A 1079 -51.08 60.89 -27.32
CA PRO A 1079 -50.01 59.95 -26.96
C PRO A 1079 -48.89 59.94 -28.05
N GLU A 1080 -48.18 58.79 -28.25
CA GLU A 1080 -47.51 58.38 -29.52
C GLU A 1080 -46.24 59.19 -29.99
N GLU A 1081 -45.26 58.64 -30.73
CA GLU A 1081 -44.81 57.25 -30.92
C GLU A 1081 -43.32 57.19 -31.40
N HIS A 1082 -42.75 55.97 -31.42
CA HIS A 1082 -41.69 55.45 -32.32
C HIS A 1082 -40.38 56.20 -32.71
N LYS A 1083 -39.24 55.53 -32.39
CA LYS A 1083 -38.09 55.18 -33.27
C LYS A 1083 -37.39 56.28 -34.13
N ALA A 1084 -36.09 56.53 -33.88
CA ALA A 1084 -34.95 55.94 -34.64
C ALA A 1084 -33.66 56.80 -34.77
N SER A 1085 -32.52 56.10 -34.90
CA SER A 1085 -31.39 56.38 -35.81
C SER A 1085 -30.47 57.63 -35.63
N ASN A 1086 -29.38 57.42 -34.89
CA ASN A 1086 -27.99 57.35 -35.42
C ASN A 1086 -27.24 58.61 -35.98
N LYS A 1087 -25.92 58.60 -35.72
CA LYS A 1087 -24.78 59.39 -36.30
C LYS A 1087 -24.44 60.80 -35.76
N GLN A 1088 -23.13 60.97 -35.55
CA GLN A 1088 -22.35 62.22 -35.40
C GLN A 1088 -21.94 62.74 -36.82
N PRO A 1089 -21.04 63.76 -37.04
CA PRO A 1089 -20.37 64.68 -36.08
C PRO A 1089 -20.22 66.18 -36.52
N ALA A 1090 -20.28 67.10 -35.53
CA ALA A 1090 -19.50 68.38 -35.43
C ALA A 1090 -19.65 69.44 -36.59
N PRO A 1091 -18.95 70.62 -36.59
CA PRO A 1091 -18.17 71.29 -35.53
C PRO A 1091 -18.48 72.82 -35.31
N LEU A 1092 -17.88 73.43 -34.27
CA LEU A 1092 -17.71 74.89 -34.00
C LEU A 1092 -18.98 75.76 -33.79
N GLY A 1093 -19.02 76.76 -32.88
CA GLY A 1093 -18.01 77.26 -31.93
C GLY A 1093 -18.60 78.34 -30.97
N ALA A 1094 -17.73 79.03 -30.20
CA ALA A 1094 -18.01 79.92 -29.05
C ALA A 1094 -18.58 79.18 -27.79
N ALA A 1095 -17.98 79.22 -26.59
CA ALA A 1095 -17.56 80.33 -25.72
C ALA A 1095 -18.76 81.03 -25.04
N SER A 1096 -18.84 81.23 -23.71
CA SER A 1096 -17.76 81.40 -22.72
C SER A 1096 -18.13 80.99 -21.28
N ARG A 1097 -17.13 80.94 -20.38
CA ARG A 1097 -17.23 81.10 -18.90
C ARG A 1097 -18.28 80.26 -18.14
N TRP A 1098 -17.91 79.05 -17.68
CA TRP A 1098 -18.36 78.52 -16.37
C TRP A 1098 -17.55 77.30 -15.86
N ASN A 1099 -16.26 77.18 -16.19
CA ASN A 1099 -15.48 75.98 -15.83
C ASN A 1099 -13.97 76.27 -15.60
N GLN A 1100 -13.64 77.11 -14.62
CA GLN A 1100 -12.25 77.53 -14.36
C GLN A 1100 -11.87 77.66 -12.86
N GLN A 1101 -12.62 77.05 -11.94
CA GLN A 1101 -12.40 77.19 -10.48
C GLN A 1101 -12.33 75.88 -9.67
N VAL A 1102 -12.24 74.71 -10.30
CA VAL A 1102 -12.17 73.41 -9.59
C VAL A 1102 -10.79 72.72 -9.70
N PHE A 1103 -9.92 73.13 -10.61
CA PHE A 1103 -8.62 72.47 -10.84
C PHE A 1103 -7.44 72.96 -9.97
N ALA A 1104 -7.62 73.98 -9.13
CA ALA A 1104 -6.52 74.68 -8.46
C ALA A 1104 -5.95 74.01 -7.18
N TYR A 1105 -6.43 72.82 -6.78
CA TYR A 1105 -6.06 72.21 -5.49
C TYR A 1105 -5.53 70.77 -5.56
N ARG A 1106 -5.23 70.22 -6.75
CA ARG A 1106 -4.77 68.82 -6.89
C ARG A 1106 -3.25 68.61 -7.02
N GLU A 1107 -2.45 69.66 -7.22
CA GLU A 1107 -0.98 69.53 -7.40
C GLU A 1107 -0.14 69.66 -6.12
N ARG A 1108 -0.72 70.09 -4.99
CA ARG A 1108 0.07 70.36 -3.76
C ARG A 1108 0.25 69.16 -2.80
N GLY A 1109 -0.26 67.97 -3.15
CA GLY A 1109 -0.19 66.77 -2.32
C GLY A 1109 1.03 65.86 -2.55
N ASN A 1110 1.60 65.86 -3.77
CA ASN A 1110 2.56 64.81 -4.20
C ASN A 1110 4.05 65.16 -4.02
N LEU A 1111 4.40 66.11 -3.14
CA LEU A 1111 5.79 66.59 -2.95
C LEU A 1111 6.39 66.37 -1.54
N MET A 1112 5.73 65.58 -0.67
CA MET A 1112 6.24 65.27 0.68
C MET A 1112 6.24 63.78 1.06
N ALA A 1113 6.23 62.86 0.09
CA ALA A 1113 6.20 61.40 0.35
C ALA A 1113 7.31 60.60 -0.37
N GLN A 1114 8.41 61.23 -0.79
CA GLN A 1114 9.50 60.54 -1.53
C GLN A 1114 10.92 60.96 -1.05
N ARG A 1115 11.14 61.02 0.27
CA ARG A 1115 12.46 61.16 0.89
C ARG A 1115 12.56 60.42 2.24
N GLN A 1116 12.67 59.09 2.19
CA GLN A 1116 13.27 58.27 3.26
C GLN A 1116 13.69 56.90 2.68
N LEU A 1117 14.69 56.27 3.29
CA LEU A 1117 15.28 54.96 2.91
C LEU A 1117 15.94 54.90 1.51
N ASN A 1118 17.04 55.64 1.34
CA ASN A 1118 18.39 55.04 1.32
C ASN A 1118 19.45 56.15 1.18
N ASP A 1119 20.33 56.31 2.17
CA ASP A 1119 21.62 55.61 2.10
C ASP A 1119 22.39 55.68 3.43
N SER A 1120 23.23 54.67 3.65
CA SER A 1120 24.15 54.62 4.79
C SER A 1120 25.37 55.50 4.53
N ASN A 1121 25.87 56.25 5.53
CA ASN A 1121 27.19 55.97 6.13
C ASN A 1121 27.74 57.01 7.15
N ILE A 1122 28.33 56.46 8.23
CA ILE A 1122 29.64 56.82 8.82
C ILE A 1122 29.78 58.11 9.70
N LEU A 1123 30.20 57.84 10.96
CA LEU A 1123 30.89 58.72 11.94
C LEU A 1123 30.09 59.92 12.54
N LYS A 1124 30.16 60.22 13.85
CA LYS A 1124 31.10 59.80 14.92
C LYS A 1124 30.39 59.35 16.22
N ARG A 1125 31.09 58.54 17.02
CA ARG A 1125 30.78 58.27 18.44
C ARG A 1125 30.87 59.56 19.28
N TRP A 1126 30.29 59.58 20.48
CA TRP A 1126 31.00 59.37 21.77
C TRP A 1126 29.99 59.12 22.90
N LYS A 1127 30.43 58.46 23.99
CA LYS A 1127 29.66 58.12 25.21
C LYS A 1127 30.27 58.94 26.38
N PRO A 1128 29.59 59.13 27.53
CA PRO A 1128 29.45 58.03 28.50
C PRO A 1128 28.11 57.94 29.27
N THR A 1129 27.97 56.79 29.94
CA THR A 1129 27.02 56.37 30.98
C THR A 1129 27.36 57.01 32.36
N PRO A 1130 26.57 56.86 33.45
CA PRO A 1130 25.76 55.71 33.86
C PRO A 1130 24.60 55.30 32.94
#